data_AF-A0A317PF20-F1
#
_entry.id   AF-A0A317PF20-F1
#
_cell.length_a   1.000
_cell.length_b   1.000
_cell.length_c   1.000
_cell.angle_alpha   90.00
_cell.angle_beta   90.00
_cell.angle_gamma   90.00
#
_symmetry.space_group_name_H-M   'P 1'
#
loop_
_entity.id
_entity.type
_entity.pdbx_description
1 polymer ?
#
loop_
_entity_poly.entity_id
_entity_poly.type
_entity_poly.pdbx_seq_one_letter_code
_entity_poly.pdbx_strand_id
1 'polypeptide(L)'
;MAFVIYNANLRSISAADSYAARYLPFSIWQNHDLSLDPILPMVAQGRKPPPTLEKGDTAHWIVKVAGDRYVSKFPVVVPVVLAPLYLPAVIYLNRSGFDPLLFDQVARIMEKLCASLMAALSVGLLYLLLRRRTDRGWAVILSLVYAFGTTTWVISSQALWMHGLAQLLIVATMLLLTGPGTMPRIILAGFLCALIAANRQPDAILAAGLGIYGLWWAGRRVPLFVLSGLVPVLLSVAYNLVVVGNVAGAYAVHVPAENFNDNFLEGVAGLLVSPTRGLFVFSPFLLFIAIFVRRIAREPSGRGLTAAVGCAALVQLLLYAMIDWRQGMSWGPRWLTDMLPMLMWMLPPVVTSLSRIGRAAFAVASLAAILVQGIGAFWYTGVSEMPIISAAGPDRMRPAWDIRNAAFIAELRHPRVQPDLNVGLRGSIDVSIVLPVAQGAGGEAGRQIEVQGWALTNNHSPSDVAVLIDGRQVAGSSTFFSRPDVEAALGETSPAGWAVTARLDGLGPGDHILAVLVRATEGGEPRLLGQTTFVLEPRPEAIEPVTDLPSAARRASQVLSSGQQADGSWLTVYTGGTRFEEPRLELNTYLNAIMLDVAGPVAEAAGLEDMLAKTRGFLSGQIEQTGLVRYHGRPDAATIGRLGCVITPDSDDTALAWRVTDGGSAGQLASVLATLKQYRRPDGLYRTWLAPRDQYRCLDPGQDPNPADVGIQMHIFQFLDQVDQPAAHALCRALSAKAGDDDIWVYYAGAPVMVILRLADLEKAGCLPQFPQARLRTDVAGQYIWVRVAGEIRRIEAGEVSHEAYRQTARLLEDIAEDDFSLLSRSPPLLYHNDLSATVRRFYWSQDIGYALWLRLYFENERTLSALPCDSAGAGGKCGGK
;
A
#
# COMPACT_ATOMS: atom_id res chain seq x y z
N MET A 1 -37.49 -6.47 1.75
CA MET A 1 -37.53 -5.23 2.57
C MET A 1 -36.26 -5.03 3.38
N ALA A 2 -35.93 -5.88 4.36
CA ALA A 2 -34.73 -5.72 5.19
C ALA A 2 -33.44 -5.54 4.36
N PHE A 3 -33.22 -6.39 3.34
CA PHE A 3 -32.07 -6.26 2.44
C PHE A 3 -31.95 -4.88 1.77
N VAL A 4 -33.07 -4.30 1.33
CA VAL A 4 -33.08 -2.96 0.69
C VAL A 4 -32.73 -1.88 1.71
N ILE A 5 -33.31 -1.93 2.91
CA ILE A 5 -33.08 -0.94 3.97
C ILE A 5 -31.64 -1.02 4.51
N TYR A 6 -31.10 -2.22 4.68
CA TYR A 6 -29.70 -2.41 5.11
C TYR A 6 -28.69 -1.83 4.12
N ASN A 7 -29.05 -1.74 2.84
CA ASN A 7 -28.23 -1.14 1.78
C ASN A 7 -28.56 0.33 1.50
N ALA A 8 -29.56 0.92 2.17
CA ALA A 8 -30.00 2.30 1.89
C ALA A 8 -28.97 3.38 2.24
N ASN A 9 -27.96 3.05 3.05
CA ASN A 9 -26.85 3.95 3.35
C ASN A 9 -25.74 3.92 2.31
N LEU A 10 -25.73 2.94 1.39
CA LEU A 10 -24.72 2.78 0.35
C LEU A 10 -23.29 2.93 0.89
N ARG A 11 -23.03 2.33 2.06
CA ARG A 11 -21.72 2.29 2.72
C ARG A 11 -21.51 0.99 3.49
N SER A 12 -20.25 0.63 3.70
CA SER A 12 -19.86 -0.39 4.68
C SER A 12 -19.59 0.28 6.04
N ILE A 13 -20.00 -0.38 7.12
CA ILE A 13 -19.59 -0.01 8.49
C ILE A 13 -18.73 -1.17 8.98
N SER A 14 -17.49 -1.15 8.51
CA SER A 14 -16.53 -2.21 8.72
C SER A 14 -15.70 -1.97 9.98
N ALA A 15 -14.97 -3.00 10.37
CA ALA A 15 -13.79 -2.88 11.21
C ALA A 15 -12.71 -3.80 10.65
N ALA A 16 -11.49 -3.66 11.16
CA ALA A 16 -10.40 -4.50 10.72
C ALA A 16 -10.68 -6.01 10.89
N ASP A 17 -11.56 -6.36 11.84
CA ASP A 17 -12.10 -7.72 12.06
C ASP A 17 -12.73 -8.35 10.80
N SER A 18 -13.21 -7.54 9.86
CA SER A 18 -13.91 -7.99 8.64
C SER A 18 -13.01 -8.13 7.42
N TYR A 19 -11.79 -7.58 7.43
CA TYR A 19 -10.94 -7.52 6.22
C TYR A 19 -10.58 -8.91 5.68
N ALA A 20 -10.23 -9.86 6.55
CA ALA A 20 -9.97 -11.22 6.09
C ALA A 20 -11.22 -11.86 5.45
N ALA A 21 -12.40 -11.67 6.05
CA ALA A 21 -13.65 -12.20 5.50
C ALA A 21 -14.07 -11.53 4.19
N ARG A 22 -13.63 -10.28 3.96
CA ARG A 22 -13.81 -9.52 2.72
C ARG A 22 -12.94 -10.04 1.57
N TYR A 23 -11.63 -10.24 1.79
CA TYR A 23 -10.70 -10.55 0.70
C TYR A 23 -10.46 -12.06 0.48
N LEU A 24 -10.52 -12.89 1.53
CA LEU A 24 -10.20 -14.31 1.42
C LEU A 24 -11.08 -15.11 0.43
N PRO A 25 -12.39 -14.82 0.26
CA PRO A 25 -13.21 -15.45 -0.78
C PRO A 25 -12.61 -15.34 -2.20
N PHE A 26 -11.95 -14.22 -2.52
CA PHE A 26 -11.29 -14.05 -3.82
C PHE A 26 -10.04 -14.94 -3.93
N SER A 27 -9.23 -15.01 -2.87
CA SER A 27 -8.04 -15.88 -2.82
C SER A 27 -8.39 -17.35 -2.92
N ILE A 28 -9.51 -17.79 -2.33
CA ILE A 28 -10.01 -19.18 -2.46
C ILE A 28 -10.26 -19.53 -3.94
N TRP A 29 -10.83 -18.62 -4.71
CA TRP A 29 -11.11 -18.84 -6.13
C TRP A 29 -9.88 -18.71 -7.03
N GLN A 30 -8.97 -17.78 -6.73
CA GLN A 30 -7.83 -17.45 -7.59
C GLN A 30 -6.58 -18.27 -7.26
N ASN A 31 -6.26 -18.39 -5.98
CA ASN A 31 -5.02 -18.97 -5.49
C ASN A 31 -5.21 -20.36 -4.87
N HIS A 32 -6.47 -20.79 -4.68
CA HIS A 32 -6.80 -22.04 -4.00
C HIS A 32 -6.18 -22.14 -2.60
N ASP A 33 -6.02 -21.00 -1.93
CA ASP A 33 -5.36 -20.90 -0.63
C ASP A 33 -6.27 -20.23 0.41
N LEU A 34 -6.14 -20.71 1.66
CA LEU A 34 -6.79 -20.18 2.86
C LEU A 34 -5.84 -19.30 3.70
N SER A 35 -4.60 -19.11 3.24
CA SER A 35 -3.67 -18.13 3.78
C SER A 35 -4.02 -16.72 3.30
N LEU A 36 -3.45 -15.73 3.98
CA LEU A 36 -3.50 -14.34 3.58
C LEU A 36 -2.35 -13.94 2.65
N ASP A 37 -1.34 -14.79 2.43
CA ASP A 37 -0.11 -14.43 1.72
C ASP A 37 -0.36 -13.80 0.34
N PRO A 38 -1.25 -14.34 -0.53
CA PRO A 38 -1.50 -13.77 -1.85
C PRO A 38 -2.23 -12.42 -1.82
N ILE A 39 -2.84 -12.06 -0.69
CA ILE A 39 -3.70 -10.89 -0.53
C ILE A 39 -3.25 -10.01 0.65
N LEU A 40 -2.03 -10.25 1.16
CA LEU A 40 -1.56 -9.69 2.42
C LEU A 40 -1.54 -8.16 2.42
N PRO A 41 -1.06 -7.46 1.36
CA PRO A 41 -1.12 -6.00 1.30
C PRO A 41 -2.54 -5.45 1.44
N MET A 42 -3.51 -6.08 0.79
CA MET A 42 -4.91 -5.66 0.79
C MET A 42 -5.58 -5.90 2.14
N VAL A 43 -5.26 -7.01 2.80
CA VAL A 43 -5.80 -7.31 4.14
C VAL A 43 -5.13 -6.43 5.20
N ALA A 44 -3.85 -6.11 5.05
CA ALA A 44 -3.10 -5.30 6.00
C ALA A 44 -3.43 -3.79 5.90
N GLN A 45 -3.93 -3.33 4.75
CA GLN A 45 -4.35 -1.93 4.52
C GLN A 45 -3.24 -0.93 4.92
N GLY A 46 -2.04 -1.14 4.38
CA GLY A 46 -0.88 -0.26 4.60
C GLY A 46 -0.21 -0.40 5.98
N ARG A 47 -0.57 -1.41 6.76
CA ARG A 47 0.09 -1.72 8.04
C ARG A 47 1.12 -2.82 7.84
N LYS A 48 2.26 -2.71 8.54
CA LYS A 48 3.27 -3.78 8.54
C LYS A 48 2.62 -5.05 9.12
N PRO A 49 2.76 -6.22 8.48
CA PRO A 49 2.35 -7.48 9.09
C PRO A 49 3.17 -7.75 10.37
N PRO A 50 2.63 -8.48 11.36
CA PRO A 50 3.38 -8.78 12.57
C PRO A 50 4.64 -9.62 12.25
N PRO A 51 5.84 -9.19 12.69
CA PRO A 51 7.10 -9.85 12.36
C PRO A 51 7.30 -11.16 13.12
N THR A 52 6.69 -11.29 14.30
CA THR A 52 6.73 -12.46 15.18
C THR A 52 5.31 -12.80 15.65
N LEU A 53 5.18 -13.92 16.37
CA LEU A 53 3.94 -14.30 17.06
C LEU A 53 3.56 -13.31 18.18
N GLU A 54 4.47 -12.44 18.62
CA GLU A 54 4.30 -11.52 19.75
C GLU A 54 4.12 -10.07 19.30
N LYS A 55 3.00 -9.47 19.71
CA LYS A 55 2.69 -8.04 19.86
C LYS A 55 3.61 -7.07 19.07
N GLY A 56 3.25 -6.76 17.83
CA GLY A 56 3.69 -5.53 17.16
C GLY A 56 2.60 -4.46 17.21
N ASP A 57 2.97 -3.19 17.04
CA ASP A 57 2.06 -2.02 16.82
C ASP A 57 1.28 -2.09 15.48
N THR A 58 1.06 -3.32 14.99
CA THR A 58 0.81 -3.69 13.60
C THR A 58 -0.57 -4.33 13.42
N ALA A 59 -0.92 -4.77 12.19
CA ALA A 59 -2.23 -5.30 11.80
C ALA A 59 -2.73 -6.47 12.69
N HIS A 60 -3.33 -6.17 13.84
CA HIS A 60 -3.69 -7.13 14.91
C HIS A 60 -4.72 -8.20 14.52
N TRP A 61 -5.34 -8.08 13.35
CA TRP A 61 -6.26 -9.05 12.76
C TRP A 61 -5.55 -10.13 11.92
N ILE A 62 -4.24 -9.99 11.73
CA ILE A 62 -3.36 -10.93 11.02
C ILE A 62 -2.46 -11.61 12.04
N VAL A 63 -2.22 -12.91 11.86
CA VAL A 63 -1.28 -13.69 12.68
C VAL A 63 -0.26 -14.35 11.75
N LYS A 64 1.03 -14.19 12.06
CA LYS A 64 2.10 -14.97 11.44
C LYS A 64 2.11 -16.36 12.10
N VAL A 65 2.05 -17.41 11.29
CA VAL A 65 2.14 -18.82 11.73
C VAL A 65 3.49 -19.40 11.30
N ALA A 66 3.72 -20.70 11.55
CA ALA A 66 5.01 -21.35 11.26
C ALA A 66 5.54 -21.05 9.83
N GLY A 67 6.79 -20.62 9.72
CA GLY A 67 7.39 -20.11 8.49
C GLY A 67 7.08 -18.63 8.23
N ASP A 68 6.94 -18.25 6.96
CA ASP A 68 6.56 -16.90 6.51
C ASP A 68 5.10 -16.81 6.06
N ARG A 69 4.23 -17.63 6.66
CA ARG A 69 2.80 -17.71 6.32
C ARG A 69 1.95 -16.84 7.24
N TYR A 70 1.00 -16.12 6.67
CA TYR A 70 0.07 -15.25 7.39
C TYR A 70 -1.36 -15.75 7.28
N VAL A 71 -2.10 -15.70 8.39
CA VAL A 71 -3.49 -16.15 8.48
C VAL A 71 -4.36 -15.14 9.21
N SER A 72 -5.67 -15.25 9.01
CA SER A 72 -6.66 -14.47 9.76
C SER A 72 -6.63 -14.86 11.24
N LYS A 73 -6.66 -13.85 12.13
CA LYS A 73 -6.92 -14.07 13.56
C LYS A 73 -8.32 -14.66 13.80
N PHE A 74 -9.26 -14.34 12.93
CA PHE A 74 -10.66 -14.76 13.01
C PHE A 74 -10.90 -16.08 12.24
N PRO A 75 -11.83 -16.94 12.70
CA PRO A 75 -12.16 -18.22 12.05
C PRO A 75 -12.46 -18.11 10.56
N VAL A 76 -12.02 -19.14 9.81
CA VAL A 76 -12.12 -19.22 8.34
C VAL A 76 -13.54 -19.53 7.83
N VAL A 77 -14.50 -19.77 8.72
CA VAL A 77 -15.85 -20.24 8.35
C VAL A 77 -16.61 -19.22 7.50
N VAL A 78 -16.64 -17.94 7.90
CA VAL A 78 -17.34 -16.87 7.15
C VAL A 78 -16.87 -16.80 5.69
N PRO A 79 -15.57 -16.64 5.39
CA PRO A 79 -15.12 -16.55 4.01
C PRO A 79 -15.34 -17.83 3.22
N VAL A 80 -15.21 -19.02 3.83
CA VAL A 80 -15.47 -20.30 3.14
C VAL A 80 -16.94 -20.47 2.78
N VAL A 81 -17.85 -20.17 3.70
CA VAL A 81 -19.31 -20.27 3.47
C VAL A 81 -19.76 -19.28 2.39
N LEU A 82 -19.14 -18.10 2.33
CA LEU A 82 -19.49 -17.05 1.38
C LEU A 82 -18.74 -17.11 0.04
N ALA A 83 -17.66 -17.87 -0.07
CA ALA A 83 -16.87 -17.98 -1.30
C ALA A 83 -17.71 -18.21 -2.56
N PRO A 84 -18.73 -19.10 -2.58
CA PRO A 84 -19.58 -19.27 -3.76
C PRO A 84 -20.30 -17.99 -4.23
N LEU A 85 -20.65 -17.08 -3.31
CA LEU A 85 -21.32 -15.82 -3.66
C LEU A 85 -20.36 -14.80 -4.31
N TYR A 86 -19.05 -14.98 -4.17
CA TYR A 86 -18.03 -14.11 -4.75
C TYR A 86 -17.66 -14.49 -6.19
N LEU A 87 -18.11 -15.65 -6.68
CA LEU A 87 -17.77 -16.13 -8.03
C LEU A 87 -18.07 -15.11 -9.15
N PRO A 88 -19.23 -14.40 -9.18
CA PRO A 88 -19.47 -13.38 -10.20
C PRO A 88 -18.46 -12.22 -10.15
N ALA A 89 -18.06 -11.79 -8.95
CA ALA A 89 -17.08 -10.72 -8.76
C ALA A 89 -15.67 -11.16 -9.22
N VAL A 90 -15.30 -12.41 -8.95
CA VAL A 90 -14.04 -13.00 -9.45
C VAL A 90 -14.04 -13.03 -10.98
N ILE A 91 -15.13 -13.49 -11.61
CA ILE A 91 -15.24 -13.51 -13.09
C ILE A 91 -15.12 -12.09 -13.67
N TYR A 92 -15.72 -11.10 -13.02
CA TYR A 92 -15.63 -9.70 -13.43
C TYR A 92 -14.20 -9.15 -13.36
N LEU A 93 -13.50 -9.38 -12.26
CA LEU A 93 -12.11 -8.94 -12.07
C LEU A 93 -11.14 -9.65 -13.03
N ASN A 94 -11.31 -10.96 -13.24
CA ASN A 94 -10.52 -11.72 -14.23
C ASN A 94 -10.61 -11.12 -15.64
N ARG A 95 -11.75 -10.54 -16.01
CA ARG A 95 -11.95 -9.89 -17.32
C ARG A 95 -11.46 -8.46 -17.39
N SER A 96 -11.45 -7.75 -16.26
CA SER A 96 -11.15 -6.32 -16.20
C SER A 96 -9.66 -6.02 -15.95
N GLY A 97 -8.86 -7.06 -15.66
CA GLY A 97 -7.52 -6.91 -15.13
C GLY A 97 -7.59 -6.62 -13.63
N PHE A 98 -6.81 -7.35 -12.82
CA PHE A 98 -6.77 -7.20 -11.36
C PHE A 98 -6.06 -5.91 -10.92
N ASP A 99 -6.60 -4.77 -11.31
CA ASP A 99 -6.18 -3.49 -10.75
C ASP A 99 -6.47 -3.47 -9.23
N PRO A 100 -5.49 -3.17 -8.36
CA PRO A 100 -5.67 -3.20 -6.91
C PRO A 100 -6.77 -2.28 -6.39
N LEU A 101 -6.97 -1.11 -7.01
CA LEU A 101 -7.98 -0.14 -6.58
C LEU A 101 -9.39 -0.63 -6.95
N LEU A 102 -9.55 -1.15 -8.18
CA LEU A 102 -10.79 -1.81 -8.61
C LEU A 102 -11.10 -3.04 -7.75
N PHE A 103 -10.07 -3.84 -7.42
CA PHE A 103 -10.22 -5.00 -6.55
C PHE A 103 -10.77 -4.63 -5.17
N ASP A 104 -10.20 -3.59 -4.52
CA ASP A 104 -10.69 -3.10 -3.23
C ASP A 104 -12.14 -2.61 -3.29
N GLN A 105 -12.49 -1.86 -4.35
CA GLN A 105 -13.85 -1.38 -4.59
C GLN A 105 -14.85 -2.55 -4.71
N VAL A 106 -14.55 -3.53 -5.55
CA VAL A 106 -15.42 -4.72 -5.73
C VAL A 106 -15.52 -5.53 -4.44
N ALA A 107 -14.42 -5.68 -3.71
CA ALA A 107 -14.41 -6.42 -2.44
C ALA A 107 -15.31 -5.78 -1.38
N ARG A 108 -15.32 -4.44 -1.26
CA ARG A 108 -16.21 -3.69 -0.36
C ARG A 108 -17.68 -3.84 -0.74
N ILE A 109 -18.00 -3.78 -2.03
CA ILE A 109 -19.36 -4.03 -2.53
C ILE A 109 -19.81 -5.44 -2.15
N MET A 110 -18.98 -6.45 -2.39
CA MET A 110 -19.31 -7.84 -2.05
C MET A 110 -19.46 -8.06 -0.55
N GLU A 111 -18.60 -7.47 0.27
CA GLU A 111 -18.74 -7.50 1.73
C GLU A 111 -20.12 -6.99 2.17
N LYS A 112 -20.50 -5.80 1.69
CA LYS A 112 -21.76 -5.15 2.04
C LYS A 112 -22.97 -5.97 1.58
N LEU A 113 -22.96 -6.47 0.34
CA LEU A 113 -24.05 -7.27 -0.20
C LEU A 113 -24.21 -8.60 0.54
N CYS A 114 -23.10 -9.30 0.82
CA CYS A 114 -23.14 -10.57 1.54
C CYS A 114 -23.56 -10.40 3.01
N ALA A 115 -23.05 -9.38 3.71
CA ALA A 115 -23.44 -9.07 5.08
C ALA A 115 -24.93 -8.76 5.19
N SER A 116 -25.43 -7.85 4.35
CA SER A 116 -26.85 -7.47 4.33
C SER A 116 -27.77 -8.62 3.91
N LEU A 117 -27.32 -9.50 3.00
CA LEU A 117 -28.07 -10.71 2.62
C LEU A 117 -28.21 -11.68 3.78
N MET A 118 -27.11 -12.02 4.47
CA MET A 118 -27.15 -12.93 5.63
C MET A 118 -28.05 -12.37 6.74
N ALA A 119 -27.91 -11.09 7.08
CA ALA A 119 -28.75 -10.43 8.07
C ALA A 119 -30.23 -10.45 7.65
N ALA A 120 -30.55 -10.17 6.38
CA ALA A 120 -31.92 -10.19 5.87
C ALA A 120 -32.53 -11.60 5.86
N LEU A 121 -31.74 -12.63 5.52
CA LEU A 121 -32.16 -14.04 5.62
C LEU A 121 -32.47 -14.40 7.07
N SER A 122 -31.65 -13.94 8.04
CA SER A 122 -31.92 -14.18 9.46
C SER A 122 -33.26 -13.57 9.91
N VAL A 123 -33.61 -12.38 9.39
CA VAL A 123 -34.91 -11.72 9.65
C VAL A 123 -36.07 -12.56 9.08
N GLY A 124 -35.93 -13.05 7.85
CA GLY A 124 -36.94 -13.90 7.20
C GLY A 124 -37.16 -15.22 7.93
N LEU A 125 -36.08 -15.89 8.33
CA LEU A 125 -36.17 -17.12 9.13
C LEU A 125 -36.73 -16.87 10.53
N LEU A 126 -36.40 -15.72 11.15
CA LEU A 126 -36.97 -15.34 12.43
C LEU A 126 -38.48 -15.12 12.33
N TYR A 127 -38.95 -14.49 11.26
CA TYR A 127 -40.40 -14.37 11.00
C TYR A 127 -41.08 -15.74 10.96
N LEU A 128 -40.52 -16.69 10.21
CA LEU A 128 -41.05 -18.05 10.14
C LEU A 128 -41.03 -18.77 11.50
N LEU A 129 -39.98 -18.54 12.30
CA LEU A 129 -39.85 -19.08 13.64
C LEU A 129 -40.93 -18.49 14.57
N LEU A 130 -41.12 -17.17 14.55
CA LEU A 130 -42.10 -16.47 15.39
C LEU A 130 -43.54 -16.77 14.97
N ARG A 131 -43.82 -17.08 13.70
CA ARG A 131 -45.13 -17.56 13.23
C ARG A 131 -45.57 -18.87 13.89
N ARG A 132 -44.65 -19.65 14.47
CA ARG A 132 -44.98 -20.84 15.28
C ARG A 132 -45.40 -20.52 16.72
N ARG A 133 -45.19 -19.27 17.16
CA ARG A 133 -45.39 -18.82 18.54
C ARG A 133 -46.52 -17.80 18.68
N THR A 134 -46.79 -17.02 17.64
CA THR A 134 -47.76 -15.92 17.67
C THR A 134 -48.44 -15.72 16.32
N ASP A 135 -49.44 -14.85 16.26
CA ASP A 135 -50.19 -14.53 15.05
C ASP A 135 -49.34 -13.76 14.03
N ARG A 136 -49.90 -13.53 12.84
CA ARG A 136 -49.17 -12.91 11.73
C ARG A 136 -48.74 -11.49 12.07
N GLY A 137 -49.58 -10.71 12.75
CA GLY A 137 -49.30 -9.31 13.06
C GLY A 137 -48.09 -9.18 13.98
N TRP A 138 -48.11 -9.85 15.13
CA TRP A 138 -47.00 -9.81 16.08
C TRP A 138 -45.71 -10.43 15.53
N ALA A 139 -45.80 -11.50 14.74
CA ALA A 139 -44.62 -12.08 14.11
C ALA A 139 -43.94 -11.08 13.16
N VAL A 140 -44.71 -10.35 12.34
CA VAL A 140 -44.16 -9.28 11.49
C VAL A 140 -43.53 -8.19 12.36
N ILE A 141 -44.26 -7.65 13.34
CA ILE A 141 -43.77 -6.56 14.20
C ILE A 141 -42.46 -6.95 14.87
N LEU A 142 -42.40 -8.11 15.52
CA LEU A 142 -41.19 -8.57 16.21
C LEU A 142 -40.03 -8.81 15.23
N SER A 143 -40.27 -9.33 14.03
CA SER A 143 -39.20 -9.47 13.02
C SER A 143 -38.69 -8.12 12.51
N LEU A 144 -39.55 -7.11 12.40
CA LEU A 144 -39.14 -5.75 12.03
C LEU A 144 -38.36 -5.06 13.15
N VAL A 145 -38.79 -5.25 14.40
CA VAL A 145 -38.08 -4.74 15.58
C VAL A 145 -36.74 -5.45 15.76
N TYR A 146 -36.63 -6.75 15.43
CA TYR A 146 -35.34 -7.44 15.35
C TYR A 146 -34.46 -6.81 14.27
N ALA A 147 -35.00 -6.62 13.06
CA ALA A 147 -34.26 -6.11 11.92
C ALA A 147 -33.70 -4.70 12.17
N PHE A 148 -34.53 -3.79 12.69
CA PHE A 148 -34.21 -2.37 12.74
C PHE A 148 -34.03 -1.83 14.15
N GLY A 149 -34.51 -2.52 15.18
CA GLY A 149 -34.38 -2.10 16.58
C GLY A 149 -33.19 -2.72 17.30
N THR A 150 -32.35 -3.51 16.63
CA THR A 150 -31.19 -4.17 17.25
C THR A 150 -29.91 -3.97 16.46
N THR A 151 -28.79 -4.38 17.05
CA THR A 151 -27.46 -4.36 16.41
C THR A 151 -27.38 -5.24 15.16
N THR A 152 -28.39 -6.07 14.84
CA THR A 152 -28.49 -6.72 13.52
C THR A 152 -28.40 -5.71 12.37
N TRP A 153 -28.96 -4.51 12.53
CA TRP A 153 -28.84 -3.47 11.51
C TRP A 153 -27.40 -2.97 11.41
N VAL A 154 -26.80 -2.45 12.48
CA VAL A 154 -25.53 -1.71 12.37
C VAL A 154 -24.29 -2.63 12.38
N ILE A 155 -24.38 -3.83 12.95
CA ILE A 155 -23.28 -4.80 13.00
C ILE A 155 -23.44 -5.84 11.88
N SER A 156 -24.47 -6.70 11.98
CA SER A 156 -24.58 -7.88 11.11
C SER A 156 -24.82 -7.56 9.64
N SER A 157 -25.46 -6.44 9.32
CA SER A 157 -25.84 -6.11 7.95
C SER A 157 -24.89 -5.15 7.21
N GLN A 158 -23.87 -4.64 7.91
CA GLN A 158 -23.02 -3.57 7.37
C GLN A 158 -21.67 -4.05 6.85
N ALA A 159 -21.08 -5.08 7.47
CA ALA A 159 -19.82 -5.69 7.02
C ALA A 159 -19.77 -7.17 7.43
N LEU A 160 -18.77 -7.91 6.94
CA LEU A 160 -18.64 -9.35 7.15
C LEU A 160 -18.04 -9.71 8.52
N TRP A 161 -18.66 -9.20 9.58
CA TRP A 161 -18.46 -9.70 10.94
C TRP A 161 -19.02 -11.12 11.07
N MET A 162 -18.44 -11.92 11.97
CA MET A 162 -18.94 -13.28 12.28
C MET A 162 -20.39 -13.30 12.80
N HIS A 163 -20.88 -12.17 13.31
CA HIS A 163 -22.20 -12.03 13.92
C HIS A 163 -23.37 -12.27 12.95
N GLY A 164 -23.23 -11.84 11.69
CA GLY A 164 -24.29 -12.01 10.70
C GLY A 164 -24.56 -13.48 10.37
N LEU A 165 -23.48 -14.26 10.20
CA LEU A 165 -23.58 -15.71 9.99
C LEU A 165 -24.05 -16.42 11.27
N ALA A 166 -23.56 -16.02 12.45
CA ALA A 166 -23.98 -16.59 13.73
C ALA A 166 -25.50 -16.47 13.94
N GLN A 167 -26.08 -15.27 13.74
CA GLN A 167 -27.52 -15.06 13.85
C GLN A 167 -28.33 -15.91 12.87
N LEU A 168 -27.86 -16.02 11.61
CA LEU A 168 -28.50 -16.86 10.59
C LEU A 168 -28.48 -18.34 10.97
N LEU A 169 -27.35 -18.85 11.47
CA LEU A 169 -27.20 -20.24 11.90
C LEU A 169 -28.06 -20.54 13.15
N ILE A 170 -28.08 -19.64 14.13
CA ILE A 170 -28.89 -19.76 15.35
C ILE A 170 -30.38 -19.83 14.99
N VAL A 171 -30.88 -18.89 14.19
CA VAL A 171 -32.31 -18.85 13.86
C VAL A 171 -32.73 -20.04 12.98
N ALA A 172 -31.87 -20.47 12.04
CA ALA A 172 -32.11 -21.66 11.23
C ALA A 172 -32.18 -22.92 12.10
N THR A 173 -31.25 -23.05 13.06
CA THR A 173 -31.23 -24.17 14.01
C THR A 173 -32.49 -24.19 14.87
N MET A 174 -32.89 -23.04 15.44
CA MET A 174 -34.15 -22.93 16.21
C MET A 174 -35.39 -23.26 15.36
N LEU A 175 -35.40 -22.85 14.09
CA LEU A 175 -36.49 -23.18 13.16
C LEU A 175 -36.56 -24.68 12.85
N LEU A 176 -35.44 -25.40 12.86
CA LEU A 176 -35.44 -26.86 12.72
C LEU A 176 -35.92 -27.54 14.01
N LEU A 177 -35.38 -27.14 15.16
CA LEU A 177 -35.66 -27.72 16.48
C LEU A 177 -37.11 -27.52 16.95
N THR A 178 -37.82 -26.55 16.39
CA THR A 178 -39.24 -26.30 16.69
C THR A 178 -40.20 -27.03 15.73
N GLY A 179 -39.68 -27.83 14.79
CA GLY A 179 -40.47 -28.62 13.85
C GLY A 179 -40.39 -30.13 14.14
N PRO A 180 -41.07 -30.98 13.34
CA PRO A 180 -40.92 -32.44 13.44
C PRO A 180 -39.48 -32.90 13.21
N GLY A 181 -39.02 -33.87 14.02
CA GLY A 181 -37.70 -34.50 13.98
C GLY A 181 -37.53 -35.52 12.85
N THR A 182 -37.68 -35.09 11.60
CA THR A 182 -37.38 -35.93 10.43
C THR A 182 -35.87 -36.09 10.24
N MET A 183 -35.45 -37.19 9.61
CA MET A 183 -34.02 -37.48 9.39
C MET A 183 -33.24 -36.31 8.76
N PRO A 184 -33.71 -35.67 7.66
CA PRO A 184 -32.97 -34.56 7.06
C PRO A 184 -32.87 -33.34 7.98
N ARG A 185 -33.92 -33.07 8.77
CA ARG A 185 -33.91 -31.94 9.71
C ARG A 185 -32.97 -32.17 10.88
N ILE A 186 -32.86 -33.40 11.35
CA ILE A 186 -31.94 -33.76 12.43
C ILE A 186 -30.49 -33.62 11.97
N ILE A 187 -30.16 -34.13 10.78
CA ILE A 187 -28.83 -33.98 10.18
C ILE A 187 -28.49 -32.50 9.98
N LEU A 188 -29.41 -31.74 9.38
CA LEU A 188 -29.18 -30.32 9.15
C LEU A 188 -29.06 -29.54 10.48
N ALA A 189 -29.87 -29.86 11.49
CA ALA A 189 -29.81 -29.20 12.79
C ALA A 189 -28.49 -29.50 13.52
N GLY A 190 -28.01 -30.75 13.47
CA GLY A 190 -26.71 -31.13 14.05
C GLY A 190 -25.56 -30.38 13.40
N PHE A 191 -25.52 -30.39 12.07
CA PHE A 191 -24.53 -29.64 11.29
C PHE A 191 -24.55 -28.13 11.59
N LEU A 192 -25.72 -27.47 11.48
CA LEU A 192 -25.83 -26.03 11.70
C LEU A 192 -25.54 -25.65 13.17
N CYS A 193 -25.98 -26.45 14.13
CA CYS A 193 -25.73 -26.20 15.55
C CYS A 193 -24.24 -26.21 15.86
N ALA A 194 -23.48 -27.17 15.33
CA ALA A 194 -22.04 -27.23 15.51
C ALA A 194 -21.30 -26.14 14.72
N LEU A 195 -21.82 -25.75 13.55
CA LEU A 195 -21.26 -24.67 12.75
C LEU A 195 -21.32 -23.31 13.45
N ILE A 196 -22.27 -23.08 14.37
CA ILE A 196 -22.31 -21.88 15.24
C ILE A 196 -21.00 -21.74 16.03
N ALA A 197 -20.56 -22.82 16.68
CA ALA A 197 -19.34 -22.82 17.48
C ALA A 197 -18.08 -22.71 16.62
N ALA A 198 -18.07 -23.33 15.44
CA ALA A 198 -16.98 -23.23 14.46
C ALA A 198 -16.85 -21.82 13.87
N ASN A 199 -17.97 -21.14 13.62
CA ASN A 199 -18.01 -19.78 13.09
C ASN A 199 -17.42 -18.76 14.07
N ARG A 200 -17.71 -18.94 15.35
CA ARG A 200 -17.27 -18.04 16.41
C ARG A 200 -17.14 -18.82 17.72
N GLN A 201 -15.91 -19.02 18.21
CA GLN A 201 -15.66 -19.86 19.38
C GLN A 201 -16.47 -19.46 20.63
N PRO A 202 -16.63 -18.15 20.95
CA PRO A 202 -17.50 -17.74 22.06
C PRO A 202 -18.94 -18.24 21.94
N ASP A 203 -19.47 -18.44 20.73
CA ASP A 203 -20.86 -18.89 20.53
C ASP A 203 -21.04 -20.39 20.78
N ALA A 204 -19.97 -21.12 21.15
CA ALA A 204 -20.06 -22.50 21.58
C ALA A 204 -21.03 -22.70 22.76
N ILE A 205 -21.19 -21.69 23.63
CA ILE A 205 -22.16 -21.71 24.73
C ILE A 205 -23.60 -21.64 24.20
N LEU A 206 -23.85 -20.77 23.22
CA LEU A 206 -25.15 -20.66 22.56
C LEU A 206 -25.48 -21.95 21.78
N ALA A 207 -24.49 -22.50 21.08
CA ALA A 207 -24.58 -23.80 20.41
C ALA A 207 -24.85 -24.94 21.40
N ALA A 208 -24.20 -24.95 22.57
CA ALA A 208 -24.41 -25.97 23.60
C ALA A 208 -25.86 -25.95 24.12
N GLY A 209 -26.44 -24.77 24.37
CA GLY A 209 -27.85 -24.66 24.75
C GLY A 209 -28.80 -25.26 23.72
N LEU A 210 -28.62 -24.91 22.44
CA LEU A 210 -29.39 -25.49 21.33
C LEU A 210 -29.14 -26.99 21.16
N GLY A 211 -27.88 -27.42 21.32
CA GLY A 211 -27.45 -28.80 21.18
C GLY A 211 -28.04 -29.70 22.25
N ILE A 212 -28.03 -29.30 23.51
CA ILE A 212 -28.65 -30.05 24.63
C ILE A 212 -30.13 -30.28 24.36
N TYR A 213 -30.85 -29.24 23.93
CA TYR A 213 -32.26 -29.40 23.53
C TYR A 213 -32.40 -30.27 22.27
N GLY A 214 -31.50 -30.11 21.30
CA GLY A 214 -31.45 -30.89 20.07
C GLY A 214 -31.25 -32.39 20.28
N LEU A 215 -30.42 -32.79 21.25
CA LEU A 215 -30.22 -34.17 21.65
C LEU A 215 -31.53 -34.79 22.16
N TRP A 216 -32.25 -34.07 23.02
CA TRP A 216 -33.57 -34.49 23.48
C TRP A 216 -34.57 -34.58 22.31
N TRP A 217 -34.62 -33.55 21.47
CA TRP A 217 -35.54 -33.47 20.33
C TRP A 217 -35.30 -34.57 19.26
N ALA A 218 -34.05 -34.99 19.06
CA ALA A 218 -33.68 -36.04 18.11
C ALA A 218 -34.09 -37.45 18.57
N GLY A 219 -34.33 -37.66 19.87
CA GLY A 219 -34.77 -38.94 20.44
C GLY A 219 -33.85 -40.11 20.06
N ARG A 220 -34.39 -41.18 19.47
CA ARG A 220 -33.59 -42.34 19.03
C ARG A 220 -32.60 -42.05 17.88
N ARG A 221 -32.73 -40.88 17.22
CA ARG A 221 -31.90 -40.46 16.08
C ARG A 221 -30.76 -39.52 16.48
N VAL A 222 -30.46 -39.39 17.78
CA VAL A 222 -29.31 -38.65 18.32
C VAL A 222 -28.01 -38.93 17.55
N PRO A 223 -27.67 -40.19 17.15
CA PRO A 223 -26.44 -40.42 16.39
C PRO A 223 -26.34 -39.59 15.11
N LEU A 224 -27.45 -39.34 14.42
CA LEU A 224 -27.45 -38.51 13.21
C LEU A 224 -27.16 -37.03 13.51
N PHE A 225 -27.69 -36.52 14.62
CA PHE A 225 -27.43 -35.16 15.08
C PHE A 225 -25.95 -34.98 15.43
N VAL A 226 -25.39 -35.94 16.19
CA VAL A 226 -23.99 -35.89 16.63
C VAL A 226 -23.03 -36.06 15.45
N LEU A 227 -23.22 -37.08 14.61
CA LEU A 227 -22.32 -37.36 13.49
C LEU A 227 -22.31 -36.21 12.47
N SER A 228 -23.47 -35.59 12.20
CA SER A 228 -23.53 -34.41 11.34
C SER A 228 -22.87 -33.18 11.96
N GLY A 229 -22.99 -32.99 13.28
CA GLY A 229 -22.30 -31.93 14.00
C GLY A 229 -20.79 -32.11 14.09
N LEU A 230 -20.29 -33.34 14.06
CA LEU A 230 -18.84 -33.60 14.05
C LEU A 230 -18.16 -33.08 12.78
N VAL A 231 -18.86 -33.00 11.64
CA VAL A 231 -18.28 -32.55 10.37
C VAL A 231 -17.67 -31.14 10.45
N PRO A 232 -18.43 -30.07 10.79
CA PRO A 232 -17.86 -28.73 10.87
C PRO A 232 -16.82 -28.59 12.00
N VAL A 233 -16.97 -29.33 13.10
CA VAL A 233 -16.00 -29.33 14.20
C VAL A 233 -14.66 -29.92 13.74
N LEU A 234 -14.67 -31.10 13.13
CA LEU A 234 -13.45 -31.77 12.66
C LEU A 234 -12.75 -30.97 11.57
N LEU A 235 -13.48 -30.38 10.63
CA LEU A 235 -12.90 -29.52 9.59
C LEU A 235 -12.23 -28.27 10.20
N SER A 236 -12.87 -27.63 11.18
CA SER A 236 -12.32 -26.45 11.84
C SER A 236 -11.10 -26.78 12.68
N VAL A 237 -11.14 -27.89 13.43
CA VAL A 237 -10.00 -28.38 14.21
C VAL A 237 -8.84 -28.80 13.30
N ALA A 238 -9.13 -29.47 12.18
CA ALA A 238 -8.11 -29.83 11.19
C ALA A 238 -7.43 -28.58 10.62
N TYR A 239 -8.19 -27.56 10.21
CA TYR A 239 -7.63 -26.29 9.77
C TYR A 239 -6.77 -25.63 10.87
N ASN A 240 -7.31 -25.53 12.08
CA ASN A 240 -6.63 -24.94 13.23
C ASN A 240 -5.30 -25.64 13.57
N LEU A 241 -5.26 -26.98 13.53
CA LEU A 241 -4.04 -27.74 13.82
C LEU A 241 -3.04 -27.71 12.66
N VAL A 242 -3.50 -27.90 11.41
CA VAL A 242 -2.61 -27.99 10.24
C VAL A 242 -2.06 -26.64 9.81
N VAL A 243 -2.88 -25.58 9.89
CA VAL A 243 -2.52 -24.26 9.38
C VAL A 243 -2.01 -23.35 10.52
N VAL A 244 -2.69 -23.33 11.67
CA VAL A 244 -2.35 -22.43 12.78
C VAL A 244 -1.40 -23.07 13.80
N GLY A 245 -1.45 -24.40 13.95
CA GLY A 245 -0.70 -25.12 14.98
C GLY A 245 -1.31 -25.05 16.38
N ASN A 246 -2.57 -24.59 16.52
CA ASN A 246 -3.26 -24.47 17.81
C ASN A 246 -4.72 -24.92 17.69
N VAL A 247 -5.18 -25.83 18.56
CA VAL A 247 -6.56 -26.39 18.52
C VAL A 247 -7.67 -25.32 18.59
N ALA A 248 -7.45 -24.25 19.35
CA ALA A 248 -8.40 -23.15 19.51
C ALA A 248 -8.29 -22.10 18.37
N GLY A 249 -7.39 -22.33 17.41
CA GLY A 249 -7.11 -21.45 16.29
C GLY A 249 -6.38 -20.17 16.71
N ALA A 250 -6.28 -19.21 15.78
CA ALA A 250 -5.54 -17.98 15.98
C ALA A 250 -6.19 -17.05 17.05
N TYR A 251 -7.45 -17.30 17.41
CA TYR A 251 -8.20 -16.55 18.42
C TYR A 251 -7.64 -16.71 19.84
N ALA A 252 -7.04 -17.86 20.15
CA ALA A 252 -6.45 -18.17 21.45
C ALA A 252 -4.95 -17.88 21.51
N VAL A 253 -4.36 -17.47 20.39
CA VAL A 253 -2.97 -17.05 20.31
C VAL A 253 -2.90 -15.65 20.94
N HIS A 254 -2.65 -15.62 22.25
CA HIS A 254 -2.47 -14.45 23.12
C HIS A 254 -3.76 -13.79 23.62
N VAL A 255 -4.11 -14.08 24.88
CA VAL A 255 -5.11 -13.35 25.67
C VAL A 255 -4.38 -12.62 26.81
N PRO A 256 -4.02 -11.34 26.65
CA PRO A 256 -3.41 -10.53 27.69
C PRO A 256 -4.22 -10.52 28.99
N ALA A 257 -3.55 -10.49 30.15
CA ALA A 257 -4.20 -10.37 31.45
C ALA A 257 -5.02 -9.07 31.57
N GLU A 258 -4.58 -8.02 30.90
CA GLU A 258 -5.31 -6.75 30.76
C GLU A 258 -6.69 -6.90 30.10
N ASN A 259 -6.96 -7.98 29.36
CA ASN A 259 -8.29 -8.19 28.77
C ASN A 259 -9.33 -8.68 29.78
N PHE A 260 -8.93 -9.05 31.00
CA PHE A 260 -9.87 -9.42 32.05
C PHE A 260 -10.35 -8.17 32.79
N ASN A 261 -11.60 -8.21 33.21
CA ASN A 261 -12.23 -7.12 33.92
C ASN A 261 -11.96 -7.25 35.43
N ASP A 262 -11.61 -6.13 36.06
CA ASP A 262 -11.30 -6.09 37.50
C ASP A 262 -12.57 -6.21 38.36
N ASN A 263 -13.73 -5.83 37.80
CA ASN A 263 -15.01 -5.84 38.50
C ASN A 263 -16.12 -6.52 37.68
N PHE A 264 -16.44 -7.76 38.05
CA PHE A 264 -17.50 -8.55 37.42
C PHE A 264 -18.87 -7.86 37.39
N LEU A 265 -19.28 -7.22 38.48
CA LEU A 265 -20.59 -6.55 38.55
C LEU A 265 -20.65 -5.32 37.64
N GLU A 266 -19.54 -4.59 37.55
CA GLU A 266 -19.39 -3.52 36.55
C GLU A 266 -19.48 -4.07 35.14
N GLY A 267 -18.90 -5.24 34.86
CA GLY A 267 -19.04 -5.89 33.55
C GLY A 267 -20.47 -6.25 33.19
N VAL A 268 -21.23 -6.80 34.14
CA VAL A 268 -22.67 -7.08 33.95
C VAL A 268 -23.45 -5.78 33.70
N ALA A 269 -23.19 -4.74 34.50
CA ALA A 269 -23.85 -3.45 34.36
C ALA A 269 -23.47 -2.78 33.03
N GLY A 270 -22.21 -2.86 32.62
CA GLY A 270 -21.69 -2.34 31.35
C GLY A 270 -22.36 -2.99 30.16
N LEU A 271 -22.50 -4.32 30.15
CA LEU A 271 -23.17 -5.04 29.06
C LEU A 271 -24.68 -4.80 28.99
N LEU A 272 -25.33 -4.44 30.10
CA LEU A 272 -26.79 -4.28 30.16
C LEU A 272 -27.27 -2.84 30.05
N VAL A 273 -26.61 -1.90 30.74
CA VAL A 273 -27.11 -0.54 30.97
C VAL A 273 -26.10 0.60 30.74
N SER A 274 -24.85 0.31 30.37
CA SER A 274 -23.92 1.39 29.98
C SER A 274 -24.51 2.23 28.82
N PRO A 275 -24.33 3.56 28.83
CA PRO A 275 -24.75 4.42 27.73
C PRO A 275 -24.13 4.04 26.37
N THR A 276 -22.94 3.44 26.36
CA THR A 276 -22.18 3.16 25.13
C THR A 276 -22.24 1.70 24.70
N ARG A 277 -22.47 0.76 25.63
CA ARG A 277 -22.47 -0.70 25.38
C ARG A 277 -23.67 -1.47 25.91
N GLY A 278 -24.62 -0.82 26.57
CA GLY A 278 -25.73 -1.49 27.25
C GLY A 278 -26.81 -2.03 26.30
N LEU A 279 -27.15 -3.32 26.43
CA LEU A 279 -28.23 -3.95 25.68
C LEU A 279 -29.56 -3.21 25.81
N PHE A 280 -29.93 -2.80 27.02
CA PHE A 280 -31.20 -2.11 27.27
C PHE A 280 -31.16 -0.62 26.91
N VAL A 281 -29.99 -0.06 26.62
CA VAL A 281 -29.87 1.30 26.09
C VAL A 281 -30.09 1.29 24.57
N PHE A 282 -29.46 0.35 23.86
CA PHE A 282 -29.54 0.26 22.40
C PHE A 282 -30.77 -0.52 21.91
N SER A 283 -31.40 -1.32 22.77
CA SER A 283 -32.58 -2.13 22.48
C SER A 283 -33.51 -2.21 23.70
N PRO A 284 -34.07 -1.08 24.18
CA PRO A 284 -34.83 -0.99 25.43
C PRO A 284 -36.06 -1.91 25.51
N PHE A 285 -36.65 -2.28 24.37
CA PHE A 285 -37.79 -3.22 24.35
C PHE A 285 -37.41 -4.62 24.87
N LEU A 286 -36.12 -4.99 24.86
CA LEU A 286 -35.65 -6.26 25.44
C LEU A 286 -35.74 -6.30 26.96
N LEU A 287 -35.87 -5.15 27.64
CA LEU A 287 -36.10 -5.10 29.09
C LEU A 287 -37.40 -5.82 29.50
N PHE A 288 -38.36 -5.92 28.58
CA PHE A 288 -39.60 -6.67 28.80
C PHE A 288 -39.35 -8.17 29.02
N ILE A 289 -38.24 -8.73 28.53
CA ILE A 289 -37.86 -10.12 28.82
C ILE A 289 -37.55 -10.27 30.32
N ALA A 290 -36.78 -9.34 30.89
CA ALA A 290 -36.43 -9.34 32.31
C ALA A 290 -37.67 -9.10 33.20
N ILE A 291 -38.50 -8.11 32.85
CA ILE A 291 -39.72 -7.77 33.61
C ILE A 291 -40.71 -8.95 33.63
N PHE A 292 -40.88 -9.62 32.50
CA PHE A 292 -41.85 -10.71 32.33
C PHE A 292 -41.22 -12.11 32.40
N VAL A 293 -40.03 -12.26 32.99
CA VAL A 293 -39.29 -13.53 33.04
C VAL A 293 -40.10 -14.68 33.65
N ARG A 294 -40.87 -14.39 34.71
CA ARG A 294 -41.74 -15.39 35.36
C ARG A 294 -42.83 -15.91 34.43
N ARG A 295 -43.35 -15.06 33.54
CA ARG A 295 -44.36 -15.43 32.55
C ARG A 295 -43.75 -16.29 31.46
N ILE A 296 -42.60 -15.86 30.94
CA ILE A 296 -41.84 -16.60 29.92
C ILE A 296 -41.49 -18.01 30.42
N ALA A 297 -40.99 -18.13 31.66
CA ALA A 297 -40.60 -19.41 32.25
C ALA A 297 -41.79 -20.36 32.53
N ARG A 298 -43.01 -19.82 32.65
CA ARG A 298 -44.24 -20.59 32.92
C ARG A 298 -45.00 -20.98 31.65
N GLU A 299 -44.58 -20.53 30.48
CA GLU A 299 -45.24 -20.86 29.22
C GLU A 299 -45.08 -22.36 28.91
N PRO A 300 -46.16 -23.15 28.80
CA PRO A 300 -46.05 -24.58 28.53
C PRO A 300 -45.49 -24.88 27.13
N SER A 301 -45.90 -24.09 26.14
CA SER A 301 -45.46 -24.18 24.75
C SER A 301 -44.01 -23.74 24.59
N GLY A 302 -43.10 -24.69 24.40
CA GLY A 302 -41.69 -24.41 24.14
C GLY A 302 -40.85 -24.11 25.38
N ARG A 303 -41.31 -24.52 26.57
CA ARG A 303 -40.60 -24.32 27.86
C ARG A 303 -39.16 -24.84 27.84
N GLY A 304 -38.95 -26.04 27.30
CA GLY A 304 -37.63 -26.69 27.24
C GLY A 304 -36.63 -25.88 26.43
N LEU A 305 -36.99 -25.50 25.19
CA LEU A 305 -36.12 -24.69 24.34
C LEU A 305 -35.88 -23.30 24.96
N THR A 306 -36.93 -22.66 25.48
CA THR A 306 -36.83 -21.33 26.12
C THR A 306 -35.90 -21.33 27.32
N ALA A 307 -35.96 -22.37 28.16
CA ALA A 307 -35.03 -22.55 29.27
C ALA A 307 -33.59 -22.77 28.76
N ALA A 308 -33.40 -23.64 27.77
CA ALA A 308 -32.08 -23.92 27.21
C ALA A 308 -31.41 -22.67 26.61
N VAL A 309 -32.13 -21.91 25.78
CA VAL A 309 -31.58 -20.68 25.17
C VAL A 309 -31.45 -19.54 26.17
N GLY A 310 -32.32 -19.46 27.18
CA GLY A 310 -32.24 -18.46 28.24
C GLY A 310 -31.03 -18.68 29.15
N CYS A 311 -30.79 -19.93 29.55
CA CYS A 311 -29.59 -20.31 30.30
C CYS A 311 -28.33 -20.05 29.48
N ALA A 312 -28.30 -20.42 28.19
CA ALA A 312 -27.14 -20.17 27.34
C ALA A 312 -26.83 -18.67 27.18
N ALA A 313 -27.86 -17.84 26.93
CA ALA A 313 -27.71 -16.39 26.85
C ALA A 313 -27.20 -15.78 28.17
N LEU A 314 -27.70 -16.26 29.32
CA LEU A 314 -27.24 -15.81 30.63
C LEU A 314 -25.77 -16.21 30.87
N VAL A 315 -25.39 -17.46 30.62
CA VAL A 315 -24.01 -17.93 30.79
C VAL A 315 -23.05 -17.14 29.90
N GLN A 316 -23.42 -16.90 28.64
CA GLN A 316 -22.63 -16.07 27.72
C GLN A 316 -22.43 -14.66 28.26
N LEU A 317 -23.50 -14.03 28.76
CA LEU A 317 -23.44 -12.68 29.33
C LEU A 317 -22.51 -12.61 30.53
N LEU A 318 -22.61 -13.57 31.45
CA LEU A 318 -21.75 -13.63 32.63
C LEU A 318 -20.28 -13.83 32.24
N LEU A 319 -20.00 -14.68 31.25
CA LEU A 319 -18.62 -14.85 30.76
C LEU A 319 -18.07 -13.59 30.11
N TYR A 320 -18.88 -12.88 29.31
CA TYR A 320 -18.46 -11.59 28.75
C TYR A 320 -18.25 -10.50 29.80
N ALA A 321 -18.97 -10.54 30.93
CA ALA A 321 -18.77 -9.61 32.04
C ALA A 321 -17.41 -9.76 32.74
N MET A 322 -16.75 -10.91 32.58
CA MET A 322 -15.41 -11.18 33.10
C MET A 322 -14.28 -10.63 32.22
N ILE A 323 -14.60 -10.19 31.00
CA ILE A 323 -13.66 -9.70 30.01
C ILE A 323 -13.92 -8.19 29.81
N ASP A 324 -12.97 -7.47 29.22
CA ASP A 324 -13.10 -6.08 28.82
C ASP A 324 -14.35 -5.86 27.94
N TRP A 325 -15.42 -5.42 28.60
CA TRP A 325 -16.74 -5.25 28.01
C TRP A 325 -16.86 -4.01 27.12
N ARG A 326 -15.77 -3.24 26.91
CA ARG A 326 -15.72 -2.13 25.96
C ARG A 326 -15.75 -2.57 24.50
N GLN A 327 -15.49 -3.85 24.21
CA GLN A 327 -15.77 -4.50 22.91
C GLN A 327 -15.01 -3.94 21.69
N GLY A 328 -13.94 -3.16 21.89
CA GLY A 328 -13.21 -2.48 20.81
C GLY A 328 -14.08 -1.42 20.09
N MET A 329 -13.60 -0.88 18.96
CA MET A 329 -14.40 0.06 18.15
C MET A 329 -15.59 -0.65 17.51
N SER A 330 -16.79 -0.35 17.98
CA SER A 330 -18.02 -0.93 17.45
C SER A 330 -19.26 -0.12 17.85
N TRP A 331 -20.38 -0.36 17.21
CA TRP A 331 -21.66 0.24 17.58
C TRP A 331 -22.37 -0.58 18.67
N GLY A 332 -22.56 0.00 19.86
CA GLY A 332 -23.41 -0.57 20.92
C GLY A 332 -22.97 -1.95 21.46
N PRO A 333 -23.90 -2.82 21.89
CA PRO A 333 -23.65 -4.11 22.55
C PRO A 333 -23.23 -5.22 21.56
N ARG A 334 -22.21 -4.98 20.72
CA ARG A 334 -21.76 -5.89 19.65
C ARG A 334 -21.66 -7.36 20.08
N TRP A 335 -21.06 -7.68 21.22
CA TRP A 335 -20.87 -9.06 21.69
C TRP A 335 -22.18 -9.81 21.99
N LEU A 336 -23.27 -9.09 22.29
CA LEU A 336 -24.59 -9.68 22.55
C LEU A 336 -25.44 -9.82 21.29
N THR A 337 -24.92 -9.46 20.13
CA THR A 337 -25.64 -9.51 18.84
C THR A 337 -26.10 -10.94 18.51
N ASP A 338 -25.28 -11.95 18.81
CA ASP A 338 -25.54 -13.34 18.38
C ASP A 338 -26.72 -13.98 19.12
N MET A 339 -26.97 -13.58 20.37
CA MET A 339 -28.10 -14.08 21.15
C MET A 339 -29.42 -13.40 20.83
N LEU A 340 -29.44 -12.35 19.99
CA LEU A 340 -30.67 -11.61 19.67
C LEU A 340 -31.81 -12.51 19.15
N PRO A 341 -31.61 -13.47 18.22
CA PRO A 341 -32.69 -14.36 17.80
C PRO A 341 -33.29 -15.18 18.96
N MET A 342 -32.46 -15.57 19.94
CA MET A 342 -32.91 -16.29 21.14
C MET A 342 -33.73 -15.38 22.08
N LEU A 343 -33.33 -14.12 22.22
CA LEU A 343 -34.08 -13.13 23.00
C LEU A 343 -35.41 -12.80 22.32
N MET A 344 -35.41 -12.62 21.00
CA MET A 344 -36.62 -12.38 20.21
C MET A 344 -37.61 -13.55 20.31
N TRP A 345 -37.10 -14.80 20.38
CA TRP A 345 -37.92 -15.97 20.64
C TRP A 345 -38.72 -15.88 21.94
N MET A 346 -38.24 -15.16 22.97
CA MET A 346 -38.89 -15.05 24.28
C MET A 346 -40.00 -13.99 24.36
N LEU A 347 -40.10 -13.09 23.39
CA LEU A 347 -41.06 -11.97 23.41
C LEU A 347 -42.53 -12.31 23.11
N PRO A 348 -42.90 -13.32 22.29
CA PRO A 348 -44.29 -13.67 21.99
C PRO A 348 -45.25 -13.80 23.20
N PRO A 349 -44.93 -14.55 24.27
CA PRO A 349 -45.79 -14.63 25.45
C PRO A 349 -45.92 -13.31 26.21
N VAL A 350 -44.99 -12.38 26.01
CA VAL A 350 -45.00 -11.05 26.64
C VAL A 350 -45.96 -10.15 25.87
N VAL A 351 -45.72 -9.91 24.59
CA VAL A 351 -46.47 -8.93 23.78
C VAL A 351 -47.96 -9.26 23.67
N THR A 352 -48.30 -10.54 23.64
CA THR A 352 -49.70 -11.01 23.62
C THR A 352 -50.45 -10.70 24.91
N SER A 353 -49.73 -10.47 26.00
CA SER A 353 -50.29 -10.24 27.34
C SER A 353 -50.32 -8.79 27.80
N LEU A 354 -49.67 -7.91 27.04
CA LEU A 354 -49.56 -6.51 27.42
C LEU A 354 -50.94 -5.84 27.38
N SER A 355 -51.22 -5.05 28.41
CA SER A 355 -52.32 -4.08 28.43
C SER A 355 -52.12 -3.00 27.35
N ARG A 356 -53.12 -2.14 27.13
CA ARG A 356 -52.98 -1.01 26.18
C ARG A 356 -51.77 -0.13 26.50
N ILE A 357 -51.56 0.17 27.79
CA ILE A 357 -50.40 0.95 28.27
C ILE A 357 -49.10 0.18 28.04
N GLY A 358 -49.07 -1.11 28.37
CA GLY A 358 -47.89 -1.96 28.15
C GLY A 358 -47.50 -2.05 26.67
N ARG A 359 -48.48 -2.15 25.76
CA ARG A 359 -48.25 -2.14 24.31
C ARG A 359 -47.71 -0.81 23.83
N ALA A 360 -48.23 0.32 24.35
CA ALA A 360 -47.71 1.65 24.04
C ALA A 360 -46.25 1.80 24.51
N ALA A 361 -45.94 1.36 25.74
CA ALA A 361 -44.58 1.38 26.26
C ALA A 361 -43.62 0.51 25.43
N PHE A 362 -44.05 -0.70 25.04
CA PHE A 362 -43.26 -1.56 24.15
C PHE A 362 -43.03 -0.90 22.79
N ALA A 363 -44.08 -0.30 22.19
CA ALA A 363 -43.97 0.40 20.91
C ALA A 363 -43.02 1.60 20.97
N VAL A 364 -43.08 2.41 22.03
CA VAL A 364 -42.15 3.54 22.25
C VAL A 364 -40.71 3.03 22.42
N ALA A 365 -40.50 1.96 23.20
CA ALA A 365 -39.19 1.36 23.36
C ALA A 365 -38.65 0.79 22.03
N SER A 366 -39.50 0.13 21.24
CA SER A 366 -39.13 -0.34 19.90
C SER A 366 -38.78 0.81 18.96
N LEU A 367 -39.57 1.89 18.96
CA LEU A 367 -39.29 3.07 18.13
C LEU A 367 -37.99 3.74 18.53
N ALA A 368 -37.74 3.92 19.83
CA ALA A 368 -36.48 4.45 20.34
C ALA A 368 -35.28 3.59 19.89
N ALA A 369 -35.41 2.27 19.97
CA ALA A 369 -34.38 1.35 19.49
C ALA A 369 -34.13 1.52 17.98
N ILE A 370 -35.19 1.61 17.17
CA ILE A 370 -35.08 1.83 15.72
C ILE A 370 -34.40 3.16 15.40
N LEU A 371 -34.71 4.23 16.12
CA LEU A 371 -34.06 5.52 15.96
C LEU A 371 -32.56 5.45 16.29
N VAL A 372 -32.21 4.80 17.41
CA VAL A 372 -30.81 4.57 17.80
C VAL A 372 -30.07 3.82 16.69
N GLN A 373 -30.57 2.67 16.23
CA GLN A 373 -29.90 1.91 15.17
C GLN A 373 -29.89 2.66 13.82
N GLY A 374 -30.91 3.48 13.54
CA GLY A 374 -30.93 4.36 12.38
C GLY A 374 -29.80 5.39 12.43
N ILE A 375 -29.54 6.01 13.58
CA ILE A 375 -28.38 6.88 13.76
C ILE A 375 -27.09 6.10 13.48
N GLY A 376 -26.96 4.89 14.02
CA GLY A 376 -25.80 4.03 13.76
C GLY A 376 -25.61 3.71 12.28
N ALA A 377 -26.67 3.41 11.54
CA ALA A 377 -26.60 3.06 10.13
C ALA A 377 -26.19 4.22 9.21
N PHE A 378 -26.44 5.48 9.61
CA PHE A 378 -26.27 6.65 8.73
C PHE A 378 -25.24 7.68 9.23
N TRP A 379 -24.95 7.74 10.54
CA TRP A 379 -23.99 8.69 11.13
C TRP A 379 -22.73 8.03 11.66
N TYR A 380 -22.73 6.75 12.06
CA TYR A 380 -21.56 6.21 12.76
C TYR A 380 -20.28 6.22 11.92
N THR A 381 -19.22 6.81 12.49
CA THR A 381 -17.84 6.88 11.97
C THR A 381 -16.84 6.14 12.87
N GLY A 382 -17.23 5.86 14.12
CA GLY A 382 -16.35 5.26 15.13
C GLY A 382 -15.48 6.27 15.87
N VAL A 383 -15.48 7.55 15.48
CA VAL A 383 -14.71 8.60 16.15
C VAL A 383 -15.15 8.79 17.60
N SER A 384 -16.45 8.64 17.89
CA SER A 384 -17.00 8.73 19.25
C SER A 384 -16.46 7.67 20.23
N GLU A 385 -15.86 6.59 19.72
CA GLU A 385 -15.32 5.48 20.50
C GLU A 385 -13.89 5.73 20.99
N MET A 386 -13.18 6.72 20.41
CA MET A 386 -11.77 7.01 20.72
C MET A 386 -11.51 7.25 22.21
N PRO A 387 -12.32 8.04 22.95
CA PRO A 387 -12.13 8.21 24.40
C PRO A 387 -12.31 6.91 25.21
N ILE A 388 -13.07 5.94 24.68
CA ILE A 388 -13.39 4.68 25.37
C ILE A 388 -12.25 3.67 25.20
N ILE A 389 -11.73 3.54 23.98
CA ILE A 389 -10.71 2.53 23.65
C ILE A 389 -9.29 2.97 24.03
N SER A 390 -9.02 4.28 24.04
CA SER A 390 -7.68 4.81 24.38
C SER A 390 -7.43 4.86 25.89
N ALA A 391 -8.46 4.73 26.70
CA ALA A 391 -8.34 4.76 28.15
C ALA A 391 -7.65 3.49 28.68
N ALA A 392 -6.67 3.70 29.58
CA ALA A 392 -5.87 2.67 30.22
C ALA A 392 -5.79 2.88 31.74
N GLY A 393 -5.32 1.87 32.47
CA GLY A 393 -5.22 1.91 33.94
C GLY A 393 -6.52 1.57 34.68
N PRO A 394 -6.58 1.82 36.01
CA PRO A 394 -7.70 1.40 36.86
C PRO A 394 -9.05 1.98 36.46
N ASP A 395 -9.08 3.21 35.95
CA ASP A 395 -10.32 3.93 35.56
C ASP A 395 -10.67 3.79 34.07
N ARG A 396 -10.06 2.83 33.37
CA ARG A 396 -10.22 2.64 31.90
C ARG A 396 -11.66 2.43 31.42
N MET A 397 -12.56 1.98 32.30
CA MET A 397 -13.97 1.78 31.99
C MET A 397 -14.82 3.05 32.11
N ARG A 398 -14.32 4.07 32.84
CA ARG A 398 -15.06 5.31 33.14
C ARG A 398 -15.58 6.04 31.89
N PRO A 399 -14.86 6.14 30.77
CA PRO A 399 -15.38 6.82 29.58
C PRO A 399 -16.58 6.09 28.94
N ALA A 400 -16.74 4.78 29.15
CA ALA A 400 -17.90 4.02 28.69
C ALA A 400 -19.17 4.31 29.51
N TRP A 401 -19.05 5.01 30.63
CA TRP A 401 -20.17 5.46 31.46
C TRP A 401 -20.55 6.92 31.19
N ASP A 402 -19.75 7.67 30.43
CA ASP A 402 -20.08 9.05 30.05
C ASP A 402 -21.08 9.05 28.90
N ILE A 403 -22.28 9.59 29.16
CA ILE A 403 -23.34 9.70 28.16
C ILE A 403 -22.94 10.54 26.95
N ARG A 404 -21.98 11.46 27.09
CA ARG A 404 -21.46 12.28 25.98
C ARG A 404 -20.69 11.45 24.97
N ASN A 405 -20.23 10.25 25.36
CA ASN A 405 -19.56 9.27 24.51
C ASN A 405 -20.52 8.21 23.94
N ALA A 406 -21.82 8.28 24.25
CA ALA A 406 -22.79 7.39 23.61
C ALA A 406 -22.86 7.71 22.11
N ALA A 407 -22.55 6.73 21.26
CA ALA A 407 -22.41 6.94 19.82
C ALA A 407 -23.67 7.56 19.17
N PHE A 408 -24.87 7.19 19.62
CA PHE A 408 -26.13 7.78 19.14
C PHE A 408 -26.37 9.24 19.58
N ILE A 409 -25.50 9.80 20.43
CA ILE A 409 -25.49 11.22 20.81
C ILE A 409 -24.29 11.93 20.16
N ALA A 410 -23.10 11.33 20.26
CA ALA A 410 -21.85 11.93 19.82
C ALA A 410 -21.77 12.07 18.28
N GLU A 411 -22.21 11.05 17.53
CA GLU A 411 -22.13 11.02 16.06
C GLU A 411 -23.12 12.00 15.40
N LEU A 412 -24.11 12.52 16.14
CA LEU A 412 -25.01 13.56 15.64
C LEU A 412 -24.38 14.96 15.60
N ARG A 413 -23.14 15.12 16.08
CA ARG A 413 -22.41 16.41 16.08
C ARG A 413 -21.80 16.77 14.72
N HIS A 414 -21.76 15.83 13.79
CA HIS A 414 -21.30 16.04 12.42
C HIS A 414 -22.42 15.69 11.43
N PRO A 415 -22.35 16.16 10.18
CA PRO A 415 -23.36 15.82 9.17
C PRO A 415 -23.42 14.30 8.94
N ARG A 416 -24.55 13.86 8.36
CA ARG A 416 -24.73 12.47 7.93
C ARG A 416 -23.59 12.07 6.99
N VAL A 417 -23.04 10.87 7.19
CA VAL A 417 -21.98 10.35 6.33
C VAL A 417 -22.56 10.05 4.95
N GLN A 418 -21.84 10.51 3.92
CA GLN A 418 -22.23 10.31 2.53
C GLN A 418 -22.05 8.85 2.09
N PRO A 419 -22.82 8.38 1.10
CA PRO A 419 -22.55 7.12 0.41
C PRO A 419 -21.10 7.02 -0.06
N ASP A 420 -20.43 5.92 0.27
CA ASP A 420 -19.03 5.68 -0.11
C ASP A 420 -18.74 4.24 -0.55
N LEU A 421 -19.77 3.40 -0.74
CA LEU A 421 -19.58 2.01 -1.17
C LEU A 421 -19.01 1.92 -2.59
N ASN A 422 -19.45 2.79 -3.50
CA ASN A 422 -19.02 2.81 -4.89
C ASN A 422 -18.17 4.07 -5.16
N VAL A 423 -16.90 4.02 -4.77
CA VAL A 423 -15.93 5.10 -4.98
C VAL A 423 -14.88 4.62 -5.96
N GLY A 424 -14.81 5.27 -7.13
CA GLY A 424 -13.69 5.14 -8.06
C GLY A 424 -12.51 5.96 -7.56
N LEU A 425 -11.59 5.32 -6.85
CA LEU A 425 -10.33 5.91 -6.44
C LEU A 425 -9.31 5.76 -7.58
N ARG A 426 -8.66 6.87 -7.94
CA ARG A 426 -7.53 6.91 -8.87
C ARG A 426 -6.43 7.78 -8.26
N GLY A 427 -5.17 7.43 -8.48
CA GLY A 427 -4.05 8.25 -8.01
C GLY A 427 -2.76 7.45 -7.94
N SER A 428 -1.69 8.13 -7.51
CA SER A 428 -0.37 7.52 -7.29
C SER A 428 0.37 8.22 -6.16
N ILE A 429 1.36 7.51 -5.63
CA ILE A 429 2.43 8.07 -4.80
C ILE A 429 3.56 8.37 -5.77
N ASP A 430 3.89 9.64 -5.97
CA ASP A 430 4.84 10.07 -7.00
C ASP A 430 6.26 10.20 -6.43
N VAL A 431 6.39 10.67 -5.18
CA VAL A 431 7.68 10.99 -4.57
C VAL A 431 7.66 10.67 -3.08
N SER A 432 8.76 10.11 -2.57
CA SER A 432 9.07 10.07 -1.14
C SER A 432 10.54 10.41 -0.91
N ILE A 433 10.84 11.64 -0.46
CA ILE A 433 12.22 12.11 -0.25
C ILE A 433 12.47 12.31 1.24
N VAL A 434 13.55 11.72 1.75
CA VAL A 434 14.02 11.98 3.12
C VAL A 434 14.92 13.21 3.10
N LEU A 435 14.52 14.26 3.81
CA LEU A 435 15.22 15.54 3.91
C LEU A 435 15.88 15.71 5.29
N PRO A 436 17.13 16.20 5.37
CA PRO A 436 17.72 16.65 6.62
C PRO A 436 17.08 17.97 7.08
N VAL A 437 16.74 18.09 8.38
CA VAL A 437 16.26 19.36 8.94
C VAL A 437 17.45 20.16 9.47
N ALA A 438 17.63 21.39 8.98
CA ALA A 438 18.69 22.30 9.44
C ALA A 438 18.59 22.56 10.96
N GLN A 439 19.75 22.58 11.63
CA GLN A 439 19.85 22.76 13.09
C GLN A 439 19.38 24.16 13.50
N GLY A 440 18.44 24.23 14.45
CA GLY A 440 18.34 25.38 15.35
C GLY A 440 19.36 25.21 16.47
N ALA A 441 19.99 26.32 16.91
CA ALA A 441 21.05 26.32 17.92
C ALA A 441 20.67 25.49 19.17
N GLY A 442 21.28 24.29 19.31
CA GLY A 442 21.24 23.47 20.52
C GLY A 442 20.38 22.19 20.53
N GLY A 443 19.83 21.73 19.40
CA GLY A 443 19.06 20.47 19.33
C GLY A 443 19.61 19.44 18.32
N GLU A 444 19.35 18.14 18.55
CA GLU A 444 19.65 17.09 17.57
C GLU A 444 19.00 17.38 16.20
N ALA A 445 19.74 17.16 15.10
CA ALA A 445 19.20 17.31 13.75
C ALA A 445 18.08 16.27 13.51
N GLY A 446 16.86 16.75 13.24
CA GLY A 446 15.72 15.89 12.89
C GLY A 446 15.76 15.46 11.41
N ARG A 447 15.09 14.36 11.08
CA ARG A 447 14.85 13.94 9.68
C ARG A 447 13.38 14.06 9.36
N GLN A 448 13.05 14.47 8.15
CA GLN A 448 11.69 14.52 7.64
C GLN A 448 11.58 13.72 6.36
N ILE A 449 10.39 13.22 6.07
CA ILE A 449 10.06 12.67 4.76
C ILE A 449 8.99 13.56 4.13
N GLU A 450 9.21 13.94 2.88
CA GLU A 450 8.21 14.59 2.05
C GLU A 450 7.63 13.56 1.10
N VAL A 451 6.31 13.41 1.15
CA VAL A 451 5.55 12.46 0.34
C VAL A 451 4.61 13.24 -0.54
N GLN A 452 4.67 13.03 -1.85
CA GLN A 452 3.82 13.71 -2.80
C GLN A 452 3.14 12.71 -3.73
N GLY A 453 2.01 13.13 -4.29
CA GLY A 453 1.30 12.35 -5.28
C GLY A 453 0.07 13.10 -5.80
N TRP A 454 -0.84 12.35 -6.40
CA TRP A 454 -2.16 12.84 -6.72
C TRP A 454 -3.22 11.79 -6.41
N ALA A 455 -4.45 12.23 -6.12
CA ALA A 455 -5.58 11.36 -5.89
C ALA A 455 -6.88 12.04 -6.31
N LEU A 456 -7.78 11.26 -6.91
CA LEU A 456 -9.15 11.64 -7.22
C LEU A 456 -10.09 10.53 -6.76
N THR A 457 -11.22 10.93 -6.19
CA THR A 457 -12.31 10.02 -5.83
C THR A 457 -13.56 10.44 -6.58
N ASN A 458 -14.09 9.57 -7.44
CA ASN A 458 -15.21 9.89 -8.33
C ASN A 458 -14.98 11.20 -9.11
N ASN A 459 -13.75 11.40 -9.59
CA ASN A 459 -13.32 12.57 -10.40
C ASN A 459 -13.28 13.90 -9.64
N HIS A 460 -13.37 13.85 -8.30
CA HIS A 460 -13.27 15.00 -7.42
C HIS A 460 -12.11 14.85 -6.44
N SER A 461 -11.66 15.99 -5.89
CA SER A 461 -10.71 16.02 -4.79
C SER A 461 -11.26 15.18 -3.62
N PRO A 462 -10.45 14.29 -3.02
CA PRO A 462 -10.85 13.57 -1.82
C PRO A 462 -11.01 14.53 -0.62
N SER A 463 -11.58 14.03 0.48
CA SER A 463 -11.66 14.81 1.72
C SER A 463 -10.28 14.99 2.36
N ASP A 464 -9.47 13.93 2.35
CA ASP A 464 -8.14 13.92 2.92
C ASP A 464 -7.30 12.73 2.46
N VAL A 465 -5.99 12.90 2.63
CA VAL A 465 -4.94 11.90 2.47
C VAL A 465 -4.22 11.72 3.80
N ALA A 466 -3.97 10.49 4.21
CA ALA A 466 -3.18 10.14 5.39
C ALA A 466 -1.97 9.29 4.99
N VAL A 467 -0.80 9.67 5.49
CA VAL A 467 0.46 8.93 5.30
C VAL A 467 0.72 8.06 6.53
N LEU A 468 0.94 6.78 6.29
CA LEU A 468 1.30 5.79 7.30
C LEU A 468 2.75 5.37 7.07
N ILE A 469 3.53 5.24 8.15
CA ILE A 469 4.84 4.59 8.14
C ILE A 469 4.77 3.40 9.09
N ASP A 470 5.11 2.22 8.59
CA ASP A 470 4.98 0.93 9.28
C ASP A 470 3.59 0.70 9.92
N GLY A 471 2.54 1.27 9.30
CA GLY A 471 1.16 1.18 9.76
C GLY A 471 0.73 2.21 10.81
N ARG A 472 1.64 3.08 11.25
CA ARG A 472 1.30 4.22 12.11
C ARG A 472 1.06 5.43 11.24
N GLN A 473 -0.09 6.10 11.41
CA GLN A 473 -0.34 7.37 10.74
C GLN A 473 0.63 8.42 11.29
N VAL A 474 1.49 8.96 10.42
CA VAL A 474 2.52 9.94 10.79
C VAL A 474 2.14 11.37 10.40
N ALA A 475 1.35 11.52 9.35
CA ALA A 475 0.89 12.82 8.86
C ALA A 475 -0.33 12.67 7.94
N GLY A 476 -0.92 13.79 7.53
CA GLY A 476 -2.00 13.83 6.56
C GLY A 476 -2.29 15.26 6.07
N SER A 477 -3.04 15.38 4.99
CA SER A 477 -3.44 16.66 4.39
C SER A 477 -4.89 16.57 3.90
N SER A 478 -5.66 17.63 4.09
CA SER A 478 -6.95 17.87 3.43
C SER A 478 -6.85 18.96 2.35
N THR A 479 -5.63 19.41 2.07
CA THR A 479 -5.31 20.43 1.07
C THR A 479 -4.81 19.80 -0.22
N PHE A 480 -5.43 20.18 -1.32
CA PHE A 480 -5.12 19.70 -2.67
C PHE A 480 -4.83 20.86 -3.61
N PHE A 481 -3.94 20.64 -4.57
CA PHE A 481 -3.54 21.63 -5.58
C PHE A 481 -3.71 21.09 -7.00
N SER A 482 -3.73 22.00 -7.98
CA SER A 482 -3.89 21.62 -9.39
C SER A 482 -2.67 20.87 -9.90
N ARG A 483 -2.93 19.86 -10.74
CA ARG A 483 -1.93 19.04 -11.43
C ARG A 483 -2.25 19.07 -12.93
N PRO A 484 -1.61 19.97 -13.71
CA PRO A 484 -1.91 20.12 -15.14
C PRO A 484 -1.68 18.84 -15.95
N ASP A 485 -0.77 17.98 -15.52
CA ASP A 485 -0.54 16.67 -16.10
C ASP A 485 -1.71 15.70 -15.85
N VAL A 486 -2.32 15.73 -14.66
CA VAL A 486 -3.54 14.97 -14.33
C VAL A 486 -4.73 15.48 -15.14
N GLU A 487 -4.89 16.81 -15.21
CA GLU A 487 -5.94 17.45 -15.99
C GLU A 487 -5.83 17.10 -17.47
N ALA A 488 -4.63 17.18 -18.06
CA ALA A 488 -4.40 16.83 -19.45
C ALA A 488 -4.65 15.34 -19.75
N ALA A 489 -4.29 14.44 -18.82
CA ALA A 489 -4.43 13.01 -19.02
C ALA A 489 -5.86 12.50 -18.80
N LEU A 490 -6.58 13.05 -17.83
CA LEU A 490 -7.90 12.54 -17.39
C LEU A 490 -9.06 13.45 -17.78
N GLY A 491 -8.79 14.70 -18.19
CA GLY A 491 -9.81 15.72 -18.43
C GLY A 491 -10.47 16.27 -17.16
N GLU A 492 -9.89 16.01 -15.99
CA GLU A 492 -10.47 16.37 -14.69
C GLU A 492 -9.80 17.62 -14.12
N THR A 493 -10.60 18.68 -13.90
CA THR A 493 -10.12 19.99 -13.41
C THR A 493 -10.07 20.08 -11.88
N SER A 494 -10.61 19.08 -11.18
CA SER A 494 -10.57 19.01 -9.72
C SER A 494 -9.11 18.97 -9.22
N PRO A 495 -8.74 19.75 -8.20
CA PRO A 495 -7.40 19.68 -7.60
C PRO A 495 -7.08 18.26 -7.14
N ALA A 496 -6.08 17.64 -7.77
CA ALA A 496 -5.73 16.24 -7.53
C ALA A 496 -4.42 16.08 -6.75
N GLY A 497 -3.50 17.05 -6.84
CA GLY A 497 -2.19 16.98 -6.24
C GLY A 497 -2.24 17.12 -4.72
N TRP A 498 -1.42 16.36 -4.02
CA TRP A 498 -1.25 16.45 -2.57
C TRP A 498 0.24 16.30 -2.20
N ALA A 499 0.62 16.93 -1.10
CA ALA A 499 1.95 16.85 -0.52
C ALA A 499 1.82 16.81 1.01
N VAL A 500 2.60 15.94 1.66
CA VAL A 500 2.59 15.72 3.10
C VAL A 500 4.02 15.59 3.58
N THR A 501 4.39 16.38 4.59
CA THR A 501 5.68 16.25 5.27
C THR A 501 5.48 15.63 6.64
N ALA A 502 6.26 14.59 6.96
CA ALA A 502 6.22 13.90 8.25
C ALA A 502 7.60 13.86 8.90
N ARG A 503 7.66 14.03 10.22
CA ARG A 503 8.90 13.84 10.97
C ARG A 503 9.18 12.35 11.14
N LEU A 504 10.44 11.94 11.00
CA LEU A 504 10.90 10.56 11.15
C LEU A 504 11.50 10.28 12.54
N ASP A 505 11.19 11.14 13.52
CA ASP A 505 11.72 11.03 14.87
C ASP A 505 11.22 9.72 15.52
N GLY A 506 12.14 8.94 16.08
CA GLY A 506 11.82 7.66 16.73
C GLY A 506 11.74 6.44 15.80
N LEU A 507 11.94 6.59 14.49
CA LEU A 507 12.15 5.47 13.58
C LEU A 507 13.62 5.03 13.61
N GLY A 508 13.84 3.73 13.87
CA GLY A 508 15.16 3.10 13.79
C GLY A 508 15.64 2.97 12.35
N PRO A 509 16.94 2.73 12.10
CA PRO A 509 17.42 2.51 10.74
C PRO A 509 16.90 1.20 10.12
N GLY A 510 16.80 1.16 8.79
CA GLY A 510 16.38 0.00 8.01
C GLY A 510 15.16 0.27 7.11
N ASP A 511 14.53 -0.81 6.64
CA ASP A 511 13.41 -0.74 5.71
C ASP A 511 12.09 -0.38 6.41
N HIS A 512 11.41 0.62 5.86
CA HIS A 512 10.11 1.08 6.31
C HIS A 512 9.08 1.02 5.18
N ILE A 513 7.86 0.61 5.53
CA ILE A 513 6.73 0.62 4.61
C ILE A 513 6.02 1.96 4.74
N LEU A 514 5.94 2.70 3.64
CA LEU A 514 5.12 3.90 3.50
C LEU A 514 3.82 3.53 2.81
N ALA A 515 2.68 3.89 3.40
CA ALA A 515 1.37 3.66 2.80
C ALA A 515 0.55 4.94 2.79
N VAL A 516 -0.26 5.12 1.74
CA VAL A 516 -1.13 6.29 1.61
C VAL A 516 -2.58 5.85 1.63
N LEU A 517 -3.35 6.37 2.58
CA LEU A 517 -4.79 6.18 2.68
C LEU A 517 -5.51 7.42 2.20
N VAL A 518 -6.59 7.24 1.45
CA VAL A 518 -7.44 8.32 0.92
C VAL A 518 -8.86 8.14 1.42
N ARG A 519 -9.47 9.22 1.91
CA ARG A 519 -10.91 9.27 2.20
C ARG A 519 -11.61 10.11 1.16
N ALA A 520 -12.68 9.55 0.58
CA ALA A 520 -13.46 10.23 -0.45
C ALA A 520 -14.34 11.34 0.12
N THR A 521 -14.88 11.11 1.33
CA THR A 521 -15.76 12.06 2.02
C THR A 521 -15.43 12.04 3.51
N GLU A 522 -15.75 13.14 4.19
CA GLU A 522 -15.57 13.27 5.63
C GLU A 522 -16.34 12.16 6.37
N GLY A 523 -15.66 11.45 7.27
CA GLY A 523 -16.22 10.31 8.00
C GLY A 523 -16.40 9.01 7.20
N GLY A 524 -16.06 9.00 5.90
CA GLY A 524 -16.03 7.80 5.06
C GLY A 524 -14.90 6.83 5.44
N GLU A 525 -14.98 5.59 4.95
CA GLU A 525 -13.96 4.57 5.22
C GLU A 525 -12.68 4.91 4.43
N PRO A 526 -11.47 4.85 5.03
CA PRO A 526 -10.23 5.06 4.29
C PRO A 526 -9.97 3.91 3.28
N ARG A 527 -9.40 4.26 2.12
CA ARG A 527 -8.97 3.33 1.06
C ARG A 527 -7.47 3.42 0.85
N LEU A 528 -6.81 2.29 0.71
CA LEU A 528 -5.39 2.25 0.37
C LEU A 528 -5.19 2.72 -1.07
N LEU A 529 -4.52 3.86 -1.26
CA LEU A 529 -4.12 4.36 -2.57
C LEU A 529 -2.95 3.55 -3.12
N GLY A 530 -1.99 3.24 -2.27
CA GLY A 530 -0.77 2.53 -2.62
C GLY A 530 0.17 2.43 -1.42
N GLN A 531 1.24 1.68 -1.61
CA GLN A 531 2.32 1.56 -0.64
C GLN A 531 3.65 1.48 -1.38
N THR A 532 4.71 1.99 -0.76
CA THR A 532 6.10 1.93 -1.22
C THR A 532 7.01 1.64 -0.04
N THR A 533 8.28 1.33 -0.30
CA THR A 533 9.30 1.14 0.73
C THR A 533 10.36 2.21 0.62
N PHE A 534 10.84 2.70 1.77
CA PHE A 534 12.02 3.55 1.83
C PHE A 534 12.97 3.03 2.90
N VAL A 535 14.26 3.23 2.66
CA VAL A 535 15.31 2.87 3.62
C VAL A 535 15.63 4.09 4.45
N LEU A 536 15.54 3.96 5.77
CA LEU A 536 16.05 4.96 6.70
C LEU A 536 17.48 4.57 7.07
N GLU A 537 18.46 5.24 6.50
CA GLU A 537 19.86 4.95 6.82
C GLU A 537 20.15 5.19 8.32
N PRO A 538 21.19 4.55 8.89
CA PRO A 538 21.76 4.97 10.17
C PRO A 538 22.00 6.48 10.17
N ARG A 539 21.82 7.16 11.30
CA ARG A 539 22.23 8.57 11.40
C ARG A 539 23.69 8.62 10.97
N PRO A 540 24.06 9.43 9.96
CA PRO A 540 25.44 9.49 9.54
C PRO A 540 26.31 9.86 10.74
N GLU A 541 27.48 9.22 10.87
CA GLU A 541 28.58 9.84 11.62
C GLU A 541 28.72 11.29 11.15
N ALA A 542 29.02 12.22 12.05
CA ALA A 542 29.08 13.64 11.75
C ALA A 542 29.80 13.84 10.41
N ILE A 543 29.10 14.41 9.43
CA ILE A 543 29.63 14.70 8.09
C ILE A 543 30.97 15.40 8.28
N GLU A 544 32.07 14.74 7.90
CA GLU A 544 33.39 15.36 7.99
C GLU A 544 33.40 16.57 7.05
N PRO A 545 33.72 17.78 7.55
CA PRO A 545 33.90 18.92 6.68
C PRO A 545 35.05 18.65 5.72
N VAL A 546 34.90 19.09 4.48
CA VAL A 546 35.98 19.04 3.50
C VAL A 546 37.13 19.91 4.00
N THR A 547 38.27 19.28 4.28
CA THR A 547 39.50 19.93 4.75
C THR A 547 40.68 19.70 3.82
N ASP A 548 40.59 18.68 2.97
CA ASP A 548 41.57 18.27 1.95
C ASP A 548 40.88 17.41 0.86
N LEU A 549 41.61 17.06 -0.21
CA LEU A 549 41.05 16.22 -1.27
C LEU A 549 40.64 14.80 -0.80
N PRO A 550 41.39 14.10 0.08
CA PRO A 550 40.92 12.82 0.61
C PRO A 550 39.60 12.89 1.40
N SER A 551 39.38 13.94 2.20
CA SER A 551 38.11 14.18 2.89
C SER A 551 37.00 14.57 1.91
N ALA A 552 37.32 15.35 0.86
CA ALA A 552 36.39 15.61 -0.25
C ALA A 552 35.95 14.32 -0.97
N ALA A 553 36.85 13.35 -1.16
CA ALA A 553 36.52 12.06 -1.75
C ALA A 553 35.56 11.25 -0.87
N ARG A 554 35.83 11.17 0.45
CA ARG A 554 34.90 10.52 1.39
C ARG A 554 33.53 11.22 1.39
N ARG A 555 33.52 12.55 1.37
CA ARG A 555 32.30 13.37 1.30
C ARG A 555 31.49 13.08 0.04
N ALA A 556 32.13 13.07 -1.13
CA ALA A 556 31.47 12.77 -2.40
C ALA A 556 30.86 11.35 -2.43
N SER A 557 31.58 10.33 -1.95
CA SER A 557 31.04 8.95 -1.84
C SER A 557 29.85 8.87 -0.89
N GLN A 558 29.90 9.56 0.25
CA GLN A 558 28.78 9.63 1.21
C GLN A 558 27.54 10.30 0.60
N VAL A 559 27.72 11.42 -0.12
CA VAL A 559 26.60 12.13 -0.74
C VAL A 559 25.95 11.28 -1.83
N LEU A 560 26.75 10.64 -2.70
CA LEU A 560 26.24 9.70 -3.71
C LEU A 560 25.41 8.57 -3.09
N SER A 561 25.89 8.00 -1.99
CA SER A 561 25.17 6.95 -1.26
C SER A 561 23.86 7.46 -0.68
N SER A 562 23.83 8.67 -0.15
CA SER A 562 22.63 9.27 0.43
C SER A 562 21.58 9.68 -0.61
N GLY A 563 22.02 9.94 -1.85
CA GLY A 563 21.14 10.33 -2.97
C GLY A 563 20.48 9.14 -3.68
N GLN A 564 20.99 7.92 -3.48
CA GLN A 564 20.48 6.72 -4.15
C GLN A 564 19.13 6.29 -3.57
N GLN A 565 18.14 6.06 -4.42
CA GLN A 565 16.83 5.53 -4.08
C GLN A 565 16.93 4.05 -3.66
N ALA A 566 15.89 3.56 -2.96
CA ALA A 566 15.87 2.19 -2.44
C ALA A 566 15.96 1.11 -3.54
N ASP A 567 15.46 1.40 -4.73
CA ASP A 567 15.55 0.50 -5.89
C ASP A 567 16.92 0.51 -6.58
N GLY A 568 17.85 1.36 -6.13
CA GLY A 568 19.19 1.52 -6.69
C GLY A 568 19.31 2.64 -7.72
N SER A 569 18.26 3.43 -7.96
CA SER A 569 18.27 4.52 -8.93
C SER A 569 18.66 5.88 -8.34
N TRP A 570 19.06 6.84 -9.17
CA TRP A 570 19.11 8.26 -8.87
C TRP A 570 18.11 9.02 -9.74
N LEU A 571 17.65 10.16 -9.22
CA LEU A 571 16.74 11.06 -9.90
C LEU A 571 17.52 12.07 -10.74
N THR A 572 17.00 12.33 -11.94
CA THR A 572 17.53 13.38 -12.81
C THR A 572 16.84 14.69 -12.49
N VAL A 573 17.60 15.78 -12.60
CA VAL A 573 17.07 17.14 -12.46
C VAL A 573 16.88 17.75 -13.84
N TYR A 574 15.78 18.44 -14.07
CA TYR A 574 15.60 19.24 -15.28
C TYR A 574 15.12 20.65 -14.97
N THR A 575 15.44 21.59 -15.86
CA THR A 575 14.98 22.98 -15.83
C THR A 575 14.42 23.39 -17.19
N GLY A 576 13.67 24.50 -17.22
CA GLY A 576 13.10 25.05 -18.47
C GLY A 576 14.07 25.90 -19.31
N GLY A 577 15.30 26.12 -18.83
CA GLY A 577 16.28 27.00 -19.47
C GLY A 577 17.72 26.60 -19.18
N THR A 578 18.68 27.34 -19.74
CA THR A 578 20.12 27.08 -19.63
C THR A 578 20.73 27.44 -18.26
N ARG A 579 19.90 27.73 -17.26
CA ARG A 579 20.30 27.99 -15.88
C ARG A 579 19.70 26.94 -14.96
N PHE A 580 20.44 26.63 -13.90
CA PHE A 580 19.98 25.72 -12.84
C PHE A 580 19.06 26.46 -11.86
N GLU A 581 17.89 26.87 -12.34
CA GLU A 581 16.85 27.58 -11.60
C GLU A 581 15.53 26.80 -11.69
N GLU A 582 14.76 26.77 -10.60
CA GLU A 582 13.50 26.00 -10.48
C GLU A 582 13.64 24.51 -10.86
N PRO A 583 14.60 23.77 -10.27
CA PRO A 583 14.85 22.38 -10.62
C PRO A 583 13.63 21.50 -10.33
N ARG A 584 13.35 20.58 -11.26
CA ARG A 584 12.34 19.54 -11.11
C ARG A 584 12.98 18.17 -11.22
N LEU A 585 12.45 17.21 -10.46
CA LEU A 585 12.96 15.84 -10.44
C LEU A 585 12.15 14.94 -11.38
N GLU A 586 12.84 14.01 -12.03
CA GLU A 586 12.23 12.87 -12.72
C GLU A 586 13.14 11.64 -12.66
N LEU A 587 12.54 10.45 -12.77
CA LEU A 587 13.29 9.20 -12.91
C LEU A 587 13.54 8.93 -14.41
N ASN A 588 14.77 8.57 -14.77
CA ASN A 588 15.07 8.03 -16.09
C ASN A 588 16.15 6.93 -16.03
N THR A 589 16.21 6.10 -17.07
CA THR A 589 17.21 5.04 -17.24
C THR A 589 18.58 5.59 -17.62
N TYR A 590 18.60 6.67 -18.40
CA TYR A 590 19.81 7.32 -18.89
C TYR A 590 20.80 7.65 -17.78
N LEU A 591 20.39 8.44 -16.78
CA LEU A 591 21.28 8.93 -15.73
C LEU A 591 21.92 7.77 -14.97
N ASN A 592 21.12 6.76 -14.69
CA ASN A 592 21.52 5.56 -13.96
C ASN A 592 22.54 4.74 -14.74
N ALA A 593 22.40 4.63 -16.07
CA ALA A 593 23.40 3.98 -16.90
C ALA A 593 24.69 4.79 -16.99
N ILE A 594 24.61 6.12 -17.16
CA ILE A 594 25.77 7.01 -17.16
C ILE A 594 26.51 6.97 -15.82
N MET A 595 25.80 6.86 -14.70
CA MET A 595 26.42 6.74 -13.37
C MET A 595 27.34 5.53 -13.27
N LEU A 596 26.91 4.37 -13.80
CA LEU A 596 27.73 3.16 -13.84
C LEU A 596 29.02 3.35 -14.65
N ASP A 597 28.97 4.12 -15.74
CA ASP A 597 30.16 4.38 -16.56
C ASP A 597 31.13 5.35 -15.93
N VAL A 598 30.60 6.40 -15.30
CA VAL A 598 31.43 7.45 -14.72
C VAL A 598 32.06 6.95 -13.44
N ALA A 599 31.30 6.28 -12.56
CA ALA A 599 31.81 5.79 -11.29
C ALA A 599 32.51 4.42 -11.40
N GLY A 600 32.16 3.59 -12.39
CA GLY A 600 32.66 2.21 -12.55
C GLY A 600 34.18 2.06 -12.50
N PRO A 601 34.96 2.84 -13.29
CA PRO A 601 36.44 2.73 -13.31
C PRO A 601 37.14 2.99 -11.97
N VAL A 602 36.44 3.60 -11.02
CA VAL A 602 36.95 3.98 -9.69
C VAL A 602 36.13 3.37 -8.56
N ALA A 603 35.20 2.46 -8.85
CA ALA A 603 34.23 1.95 -7.87
C ALA A 603 34.90 1.30 -6.66
N GLU A 604 35.90 0.44 -6.88
CA GLU A 604 36.66 -0.21 -5.81
C GLU A 604 37.41 0.82 -4.95
N ALA A 605 38.14 1.74 -5.59
CA ALA A 605 38.93 2.76 -4.89
C ALA A 605 38.06 3.77 -4.11
N ALA A 606 36.87 4.08 -4.63
CA ALA A 606 35.91 5.01 -4.04
C ALA A 606 34.92 4.35 -3.07
N GLY A 607 34.94 3.02 -2.92
CA GLY A 607 34.01 2.26 -2.08
C GLY A 607 32.56 2.27 -2.57
N LEU A 608 32.34 2.27 -3.89
CA LEU A 608 31.02 2.38 -4.53
C LEU A 608 30.48 1.05 -5.09
N GLU A 609 31.18 -0.08 -4.91
CA GLU A 609 30.84 -1.35 -5.57
C GLU A 609 29.40 -1.81 -5.30
N ASP A 610 28.99 -1.87 -4.02
CA ASP A 610 27.64 -2.30 -3.63
C ASP A 610 26.56 -1.35 -4.17
N MET A 611 26.86 -0.05 -4.17
CA MET A 611 25.96 0.99 -4.67
C MET A 611 25.74 0.82 -6.17
N LEU A 612 26.81 0.65 -6.95
CA LEU A 612 26.70 0.44 -8.40
C LEU A 612 26.11 -0.93 -8.73
N ALA A 613 26.29 -1.95 -7.90
CA ALA A 613 25.63 -3.25 -8.08
C ALA A 613 24.09 -3.14 -7.98
N LYS A 614 23.58 -2.34 -7.03
CA LYS A 614 22.14 -2.05 -6.93
C LYS A 614 21.61 -1.36 -8.19
N THR A 615 22.32 -0.35 -8.69
CA THR A 615 21.96 0.36 -9.93
C THR A 615 21.98 -0.55 -11.15
N ARG A 616 22.93 -1.49 -11.24
CA ARG A 616 22.94 -2.51 -12.28
C ARG A 616 21.69 -3.38 -12.21
N GLY A 617 21.30 -3.81 -11.01
CA GLY A 617 20.05 -4.54 -10.78
C GLY A 617 18.81 -3.76 -11.22
N PHE A 618 18.73 -2.47 -10.89
CA PHE A 618 17.67 -1.55 -11.34
C PHE A 618 17.56 -1.54 -12.88
N LEU A 619 18.67 -1.27 -13.58
CA LEU A 619 18.69 -1.16 -15.04
C LEU A 619 18.36 -2.49 -15.73
N SER A 620 18.86 -3.62 -15.22
CA SER A 620 18.50 -4.95 -15.73
C SER A 620 16.99 -5.19 -15.65
N GLY A 621 16.33 -4.69 -14.59
CA GLY A 621 14.87 -4.74 -14.44
C GLY A 621 14.08 -3.92 -15.46
N GLN A 622 14.74 -2.96 -16.14
CA GLN A 622 14.12 -2.07 -17.14
C GLN A 622 14.14 -2.66 -18.56
N ILE A 623 14.89 -3.74 -18.80
CA ILE A 623 14.91 -4.42 -20.11
C ILE A 623 13.58 -5.14 -20.33
N GLU A 624 12.82 -4.71 -21.34
CA GLU A 624 11.52 -5.31 -21.67
C GLU A 624 11.66 -6.73 -22.24
N GLN A 625 10.54 -7.45 -22.36
CA GLN A 625 10.50 -8.72 -23.08
C GLN A 625 10.98 -8.60 -24.54
N THR A 626 10.81 -7.43 -25.16
CA THR A 626 11.31 -7.11 -26.50
C THR A 626 12.82 -6.89 -26.53
N GLY A 627 13.45 -6.71 -25.37
CA GLY A 627 14.83 -6.28 -25.19
C GLY A 627 15.03 -4.76 -25.23
N LEU A 628 14.01 -3.99 -25.58
CA LEU A 628 14.10 -2.53 -25.66
C LEU A 628 13.98 -1.89 -24.26
N VAL A 629 14.52 -0.68 -24.12
CA VAL A 629 14.46 0.13 -22.91
C VAL A 629 13.83 1.48 -23.24
N ARG A 630 13.14 2.05 -22.25
CA ARG A 630 12.48 3.35 -22.34
C ARG A 630 13.15 4.31 -21.38
N TYR A 631 13.27 5.56 -21.80
CA TYR A 631 13.74 6.67 -20.98
C TYR A 631 13.17 6.72 -19.54
N HIS A 632 11.86 6.61 -19.32
CA HIS A 632 11.27 6.63 -17.96
C HIS A 632 11.21 5.24 -17.29
N GLY A 633 11.83 4.22 -17.87
CA GLY A 633 11.67 2.84 -17.41
C GLY A 633 10.37 2.18 -17.87
N ARG A 634 10.09 0.98 -17.34
CA ARG A 634 8.95 0.18 -17.80
C ARG A 634 7.60 0.84 -17.46
N PRO A 635 6.55 0.58 -18.26
CA PRO A 635 5.19 1.06 -17.99
C PRO A 635 4.61 0.73 -16.62
N ASP A 636 5.08 -0.36 -16.02
CA ASP A 636 4.63 -0.89 -14.72
C ASP A 636 5.61 -0.57 -13.58
N ALA A 637 6.66 0.20 -13.84
CA ALA A 637 7.58 0.69 -12.83
C ALA A 637 7.02 1.95 -12.14
N ALA A 638 7.38 2.14 -10.86
CA ALA A 638 7.12 3.40 -10.17
C ALA A 638 7.96 4.50 -10.83
N THR A 639 7.32 5.54 -11.36
CA THR A 639 8.01 6.66 -12.02
C THR A 639 7.62 7.98 -11.37
N ILE A 640 8.59 8.89 -11.29
CA ILE A 640 8.38 10.23 -10.74
C ILE A 640 7.96 11.18 -11.87
N GLY A 641 6.85 11.89 -11.67
CA GLY A 641 6.56 13.13 -12.40
C GLY A 641 5.74 13.04 -13.69
N ARG A 642 5.25 11.86 -14.10
CA ARG A 642 4.26 11.74 -15.19
C ARG A 642 3.26 10.62 -14.95
N LEU A 643 1.98 10.97 -14.98
CA LEU A 643 0.86 10.06 -14.93
C LEU A 643 0.91 9.08 -16.13
N GLY A 644 1.38 7.85 -15.92
CA GLY A 644 1.20 6.72 -16.84
C GLY A 644 1.68 6.92 -18.28
N CYS A 645 2.61 7.85 -18.53
CA CYS A 645 3.01 8.18 -19.88
C CYS A 645 4.13 7.24 -20.35
N VAL A 646 3.73 6.14 -20.97
CA VAL A 646 4.63 5.14 -21.56
C VAL A 646 5.37 5.74 -22.75
N ILE A 647 6.55 6.30 -22.49
CA ILE A 647 7.38 6.87 -23.56
C ILE A 647 7.84 5.79 -24.53
N THR A 648 7.85 6.10 -25.82
CA THR A 648 8.35 5.20 -26.87
C THR A 648 9.79 4.75 -26.54
N PRO A 649 10.16 3.46 -26.73
CA PRO A 649 11.53 3.01 -26.50
C PRO A 649 12.50 3.69 -27.46
N ASP A 650 13.72 3.90 -27.02
CA ASP A 650 14.73 4.60 -27.78
C ASP A 650 16.05 3.82 -27.84
N SER A 651 16.89 4.16 -28.82
CA SER A 651 18.15 3.49 -29.09
C SER A 651 19.25 3.85 -28.11
N ASP A 652 19.13 4.98 -27.41
CA ASP A 652 20.15 5.45 -26.47
C ASP A 652 20.09 4.67 -25.16
N ASP A 653 18.93 4.73 -24.49
CA ASP A 653 18.66 4.00 -23.26
C ASP A 653 18.80 2.49 -23.46
N THR A 654 18.38 1.97 -24.63
CA THR A 654 18.57 0.56 -24.98
C THR A 654 20.05 0.21 -25.07
N ALA A 655 20.85 0.98 -25.82
CA ALA A 655 22.28 0.69 -25.97
C ALA A 655 23.03 0.81 -24.64
N LEU A 656 22.74 1.85 -23.86
CA LEU A 656 23.35 2.09 -22.56
C LEU A 656 23.04 0.96 -21.57
N ALA A 657 21.77 0.58 -21.40
CA ALA A 657 21.37 -0.46 -20.46
C ALA A 657 22.00 -1.82 -20.79
N TRP A 658 22.03 -2.21 -22.08
CA TRP A 658 22.66 -3.47 -22.49
C TRP A 658 24.18 -3.48 -22.32
N ARG A 659 24.83 -2.32 -22.41
CA ARG A 659 26.29 -2.21 -22.25
C ARG A 659 26.75 -2.32 -20.79
N VAL A 660 25.97 -1.76 -19.86
CA VAL A 660 26.39 -1.62 -18.45
C VAL A 660 25.82 -2.72 -17.52
N THR A 661 24.94 -3.57 -18.05
CA THR A 661 24.35 -4.70 -17.33
C THR A 661 24.80 -6.02 -17.95
N ASP A 662 24.50 -7.14 -17.28
CA ASP A 662 24.74 -8.49 -17.84
C ASP A 662 23.81 -8.82 -19.03
N GLY A 663 22.96 -7.88 -19.45
CA GLY A 663 22.02 -8.00 -20.55
C GLY A 663 20.83 -8.92 -20.24
N GLY A 664 20.08 -9.25 -21.30
CA GLY A 664 19.00 -10.23 -21.29
C GLY A 664 19.39 -11.54 -21.99
N SER A 665 18.39 -12.36 -22.31
CA SER A 665 18.60 -13.60 -23.06
C SER A 665 19.13 -13.35 -24.47
N ALA A 666 19.81 -14.35 -25.07
CA ALA A 666 20.27 -14.28 -26.46
C ALA A 666 19.14 -13.96 -27.46
N GLY A 667 17.91 -14.40 -27.18
CA GLY A 667 16.74 -14.06 -27.99
C GLY A 667 16.35 -12.57 -27.93
N GLN A 668 16.46 -11.95 -26.75
CA GLN A 668 16.24 -10.51 -26.60
C GLN A 668 17.35 -9.71 -27.29
N LEU A 669 18.61 -10.12 -27.18
CA LEU A 669 19.72 -9.46 -27.87
C LEU A 669 19.53 -9.46 -29.40
N ALA A 670 19.13 -10.61 -29.98
CA ALA A 670 18.84 -10.71 -31.40
C ALA A 670 17.69 -9.78 -31.83
N SER A 671 16.65 -9.64 -31.00
CA SER A 671 15.53 -8.71 -31.20
C SER A 671 16.00 -7.25 -31.22
N VAL A 672 16.86 -6.86 -30.27
CA VAL A 672 17.43 -5.50 -30.19
C VAL A 672 18.24 -5.17 -31.43
N LEU A 673 19.17 -6.05 -31.84
CA LEU A 673 20.00 -5.83 -33.02
C LEU A 673 19.18 -5.73 -34.31
N ALA A 674 18.14 -6.58 -34.46
CA ALA A 674 17.22 -6.50 -35.58
C ALA A 674 16.44 -5.18 -35.61
N THR A 675 15.98 -4.72 -34.44
CA THR A 675 15.24 -3.46 -34.28
C THR A 675 16.12 -2.26 -34.60
N LEU A 676 17.35 -2.19 -34.05
CA LEU A 676 18.30 -1.12 -34.38
C LEU A 676 18.57 -1.06 -35.89
N LYS A 677 18.76 -2.22 -36.54
CA LYS A 677 18.96 -2.28 -38.00
C LYS A 677 17.75 -1.76 -38.78
N GLN A 678 16.52 -2.00 -38.29
CA GLN A 678 15.29 -1.48 -38.90
C GLN A 678 15.23 0.06 -38.85
N TYR A 679 15.73 0.68 -37.77
CA TYR A 679 15.75 2.13 -37.57
C TYR A 679 17.06 2.79 -38.00
N ARG A 680 17.78 2.18 -38.95
CA ARG A 680 19.01 2.74 -39.52
C ARG A 680 18.70 3.64 -40.73
N ARG A 681 19.27 4.84 -40.76
CA ARG A 681 19.21 5.80 -41.86
C ARG A 681 20.01 5.29 -43.08
N PRO A 682 19.72 5.78 -44.30
CA PRO A 682 20.49 5.43 -45.50
C PRO A 682 21.98 5.80 -45.44
N ASP A 683 22.34 6.83 -44.67
CA ASP A 683 23.73 7.24 -44.43
C ASP A 683 24.46 6.37 -43.39
N GLY A 684 23.77 5.40 -42.80
CA GLY A 684 24.34 4.43 -41.89
C GLY A 684 24.24 4.76 -40.41
N LEU A 685 23.69 5.93 -40.04
CA LEU A 685 23.42 6.32 -38.65
C LEU A 685 22.10 5.73 -38.14
N TYR A 686 21.92 5.61 -36.83
CA TYR A 686 20.73 5.05 -36.19
C TYR A 686 19.80 6.16 -35.68
N ARG A 687 18.50 5.97 -35.85
CA ARG A 687 17.48 6.88 -35.33
C ARG A 687 17.27 6.68 -33.82
N THR A 688 16.73 7.70 -33.16
CA THR A 688 16.47 7.73 -31.72
C THR A 688 15.33 6.79 -31.33
N TRP A 689 14.13 7.01 -31.86
CA TRP A 689 12.91 6.30 -31.44
C TRP A 689 12.72 5.00 -32.21
N LEU A 690 12.49 3.90 -31.48
CA LEU A 690 12.40 2.53 -31.99
C LEU A 690 10.95 2.06 -32.21
N ALA A 691 10.11 2.95 -32.73
CA ALA A 691 8.74 2.63 -33.12
C ALA A 691 8.31 3.35 -34.40
N PRO A 692 7.28 2.87 -35.10
CA PRO A 692 6.60 3.63 -36.14
C PRO A 692 5.99 4.92 -35.57
N ARG A 693 5.91 5.98 -36.38
CA ARG A 693 5.46 7.30 -35.92
C ARG A 693 4.02 7.31 -35.39
N ASP A 694 3.13 6.51 -35.97
CA ASP A 694 1.76 6.30 -35.52
C ASP A 694 1.66 5.58 -34.16
N GLN A 695 2.77 5.03 -33.67
CA GLN A 695 2.89 4.39 -32.35
C GLN A 695 3.71 5.23 -31.36
N TYR A 696 4.05 6.48 -31.70
CA TYR A 696 4.70 7.39 -30.76
C TYR A 696 3.78 7.70 -29.60
N ARG A 697 4.32 7.59 -28.40
CA ARG A 697 3.63 7.83 -27.15
C ARG A 697 4.49 8.75 -26.31
N CYS A 698 3.88 9.79 -25.75
CA CYS A 698 4.52 10.67 -24.76
C CYS A 698 5.78 11.38 -25.26
N LEU A 699 5.83 11.64 -26.56
CA LEU A 699 6.90 12.39 -27.20
C LEU A 699 6.40 13.79 -27.56
N ASP A 700 7.27 14.78 -27.38
CA ASP A 700 7.15 16.12 -27.96
C ASP A 700 8.27 16.23 -29.02
N PRO A 701 8.07 15.65 -30.22
CA PRO A 701 9.10 15.63 -31.24
C PRO A 701 9.37 17.05 -31.76
N GLY A 702 10.63 17.35 -32.05
CA GLY A 702 11.00 18.58 -32.74
C GLY A 702 10.77 18.51 -34.26
N GLN A 703 11.55 19.30 -35.00
CA GLN A 703 11.43 19.43 -36.45
C GLN A 703 11.67 18.10 -37.19
N ASP A 704 12.74 17.39 -36.86
CA ASP A 704 12.88 15.98 -37.22
C ASP A 704 12.20 15.14 -36.14
N PRO A 705 11.11 14.43 -36.45
CA PRO A 705 10.41 13.62 -35.45
C PRO A 705 11.20 12.40 -34.97
N ASN A 706 12.27 11.99 -35.67
CA ASN A 706 13.09 10.86 -35.27
C ASN A 706 14.57 11.04 -35.67
N PRO A 707 15.27 11.99 -35.05
CA PRO A 707 16.61 12.36 -35.45
C PRO A 707 17.62 11.24 -35.14
N ALA A 708 18.75 11.30 -35.84
CA ALA A 708 19.98 10.71 -35.31
C ALA A 708 20.70 11.79 -34.51
N ASP A 709 21.37 11.40 -33.43
CA ASP A 709 22.14 12.31 -32.59
C ASP A 709 23.52 11.73 -32.31
N VAL A 710 24.54 12.59 -32.28
CA VAL A 710 25.95 12.27 -32.08
C VAL A 710 26.20 11.48 -30.78
N GLY A 711 25.64 11.89 -29.65
CA GLY A 711 25.83 11.22 -28.37
C GLY A 711 25.21 9.83 -28.38
N ILE A 712 24.00 9.73 -28.94
CA ILE A 712 23.32 8.45 -29.14
C ILE A 712 24.14 7.52 -30.04
N GLN A 713 24.74 8.02 -31.13
CA GLN A 713 25.59 7.20 -32.00
C GLN A 713 26.82 6.68 -31.26
N MET A 714 27.41 7.48 -30.37
CA MET A 714 28.57 7.06 -29.57
C MET A 714 28.17 5.94 -28.59
N HIS A 715 27.00 6.04 -27.95
CA HIS A 715 26.51 4.98 -27.08
C HIS A 715 26.16 3.69 -27.83
N ILE A 716 25.52 3.79 -28.99
CA ILE A 716 25.27 2.63 -29.86
C ILE A 716 26.59 2.01 -30.34
N PHE A 717 27.58 2.82 -30.70
CA PHE A 717 28.90 2.31 -31.09
C PHE A 717 29.52 1.47 -29.97
N GLN A 718 29.53 1.96 -28.73
CA GLN A 718 30.11 1.22 -27.61
C GLN A 718 29.38 -0.08 -27.31
N PHE A 719 28.05 -0.08 -27.45
CA PHE A 719 27.26 -1.31 -27.33
C PHE A 719 27.61 -2.30 -28.45
N LEU A 720 27.62 -1.84 -29.72
CA LEU A 720 27.96 -2.69 -30.86
C LEU A 720 29.40 -3.19 -30.81
N ASP A 721 30.35 -2.44 -30.25
CA ASP A 721 31.73 -2.90 -30.14
C ASP A 721 31.85 -4.16 -29.24
N GLN A 722 30.95 -4.32 -28.27
CA GLN A 722 30.89 -5.50 -27.40
C GLN A 722 30.19 -6.70 -28.05
N VAL A 723 29.22 -6.48 -28.95
CA VAL A 723 28.32 -7.55 -29.43
C VAL A 723 28.31 -7.78 -30.96
N ASP A 724 28.73 -6.80 -31.76
CA ASP A 724 28.80 -6.82 -33.24
C ASP A 724 29.84 -5.81 -33.76
N GLN A 725 31.12 -6.15 -33.62
CA GLN A 725 32.25 -5.31 -34.05
C GLN A 725 32.19 -4.87 -35.53
N PRO A 726 31.78 -5.71 -36.51
CA PRO A 726 31.58 -5.24 -37.89
C PRO A 726 30.58 -4.10 -38.01
N ALA A 727 29.46 -4.15 -37.29
CA ALA A 727 28.48 -3.07 -37.25
C ALA A 727 29.05 -1.81 -36.56
N ALA A 728 29.81 -1.98 -35.47
CA ALA A 728 30.50 -0.87 -34.79
C ALA A 728 31.46 -0.12 -35.73
N HIS A 729 32.32 -0.84 -36.46
CA HIS A 729 33.22 -0.24 -37.45
C HIS A 729 32.47 0.49 -38.58
N ALA A 730 31.33 -0.05 -39.03
CA ALA A 730 30.50 0.60 -40.04
C ALA A 730 29.86 1.88 -39.51
N LEU A 731 29.38 1.87 -38.26
CA LEU A 731 28.84 3.05 -37.58
C LEU A 731 29.93 4.12 -37.38
N CYS A 732 31.13 3.74 -36.96
CA CYS A 732 32.25 4.67 -36.80
C CYS A 732 32.56 5.43 -38.10
N ARG A 733 32.58 4.74 -39.25
CA ARG A 733 32.78 5.38 -40.56
C ARG A 733 31.65 6.35 -40.90
N ALA A 734 30.40 5.96 -40.67
CA ALA A 734 29.23 6.81 -40.92
C ALA A 734 29.25 8.06 -40.02
N LEU A 735 29.52 7.89 -38.73
CA LEU A 735 29.63 8.98 -37.75
C LEU A 735 30.77 9.93 -38.12
N SER A 736 31.93 9.40 -38.49
CA SER A 736 33.09 10.21 -38.90
C SER A 736 32.80 11.04 -40.16
N ALA A 737 32.07 10.47 -41.13
CA ALA A 737 31.68 11.17 -42.35
C ALA A 737 30.65 12.30 -42.09
N LYS A 738 29.94 12.25 -40.96
CA LYS A 738 28.87 13.18 -40.59
C LYS A 738 29.20 14.08 -39.40
N ALA A 739 30.41 13.98 -38.83
CA ALA A 739 30.80 14.64 -37.60
C ALA A 739 30.61 16.17 -37.60
N GLY A 740 30.69 16.81 -38.77
CA GLY A 740 30.49 18.24 -38.95
C GLY A 740 29.08 18.69 -39.35
N ASP A 741 28.16 17.75 -39.62
CA ASP A 741 26.83 18.07 -40.12
C ASP A 741 25.91 18.50 -38.96
N ASP A 742 25.20 19.62 -39.11
CA ASP A 742 24.34 20.16 -38.04
C ASP A 742 23.12 19.26 -37.73
N ASP A 743 22.71 18.38 -38.66
CA ASP A 743 21.52 17.54 -38.52
C ASP A 743 21.68 16.38 -37.51
N ILE A 744 22.90 16.14 -37.02
CA ILE A 744 23.19 15.11 -36.00
C ILE A 744 23.52 15.70 -34.62
N TRP A 745 23.37 17.01 -34.43
CA TRP A 745 23.56 17.68 -33.14
C TRP A 745 22.22 18.13 -32.57
N VAL A 746 21.51 17.21 -31.90
CA VAL A 746 20.14 17.44 -31.42
C VAL A 746 20.06 17.50 -29.90
N TYR A 747 20.30 16.39 -29.20
CA TYR A 747 20.12 16.31 -27.74
C TYR A 747 21.36 16.74 -26.96
N TYR A 748 22.54 16.62 -27.57
CA TYR A 748 23.82 16.96 -26.95
C TYR A 748 24.40 18.30 -27.42
N ALA A 749 23.65 19.05 -28.24
CA ALA A 749 24.09 20.35 -28.71
C ALA A 749 24.33 21.31 -27.52
N GLY A 750 25.50 21.94 -27.44
CA GLY A 750 25.81 22.84 -26.31
C GLY A 750 25.96 22.17 -24.94
N ALA A 751 25.84 20.83 -24.85
CA ALA A 751 26.08 20.01 -23.66
C ALA A 751 27.24 19.00 -23.91
N PRO A 752 28.49 19.48 -24.11
CA PRO A 752 29.56 18.66 -24.65
C PRO A 752 30.21 17.70 -23.64
N VAL A 753 29.87 17.78 -22.34
CA VAL A 753 30.53 17.01 -21.26
C VAL A 753 30.53 15.52 -21.58
N MET A 754 29.36 14.95 -21.90
CA MET A 754 29.25 13.54 -22.22
C MET A 754 29.90 13.17 -23.56
N VAL A 755 29.83 14.05 -24.57
CA VAL A 755 30.48 13.83 -25.86
C VAL A 755 32.00 13.74 -25.70
N ILE A 756 32.60 14.60 -24.86
CA ILE A 756 34.04 14.59 -24.60
C ILE A 756 34.47 13.30 -23.88
N LEU A 757 33.69 12.87 -22.88
CA LEU A 757 33.96 11.61 -22.16
C LEU A 757 33.88 10.41 -23.12
N ARG A 758 32.85 10.36 -23.97
CA ARG A 758 32.69 9.27 -24.94
C ARG A 758 33.73 9.26 -26.04
N LEU A 759 34.28 10.42 -26.40
CA LEU A 759 35.33 10.49 -27.40
C LEU A 759 36.59 9.74 -26.93
N ALA A 760 36.90 9.77 -25.63
CA ALA A 760 37.99 9.00 -25.05
C ALA A 760 37.74 7.47 -25.17
N ASP A 761 36.50 7.04 -24.94
CA ASP A 761 36.12 5.63 -25.09
C ASP A 761 36.22 5.16 -26.55
N LEU A 762 35.77 6.00 -27.49
CA LEU A 762 35.86 5.72 -28.94
C LEU A 762 37.31 5.67 -29.42
N GLU A 763 38.16 6.58 -28.94
CA GLU A 763 39.59 6.62 -29.21
C GLU A 763 40.29 5.33 -28.82
N LYS A 764 39.99 4.80 -27.63
CA LYS A 764 40.50 3.50 -27.16
C LYS A 764 40.04 2.33 -28.03
N ALA A 765 38.82 2.41 -28.57
CA ALA A 765 38.26 1.41 -29.49
C ALA A 765 38.70 1.61 -30.96
N GLY A 766 39.60 2.55 -31.24
CA GLY A 766 40.11 2.82 -32.60
C GLY A 766 39.14 3.58 -33.51
N CYS A 767 38.08 4.19 -32.95
CA CYS A 767 37.15 5.06 -33.66
C CYS A 767 37.48 6.54 -33.42
N LEU A 768 37.85 7.27 -34.47
CA LEU A 768 38.39 8.64 -34.37
C LEU A 768 37.56 9.67 -35.17
N PRO A 769 36.29 9.94 -34.80
CA PRO A 769 35.51 10.97 -35.45
C PRO A 769 36.10 12.37 -35.15
N GLN A 770 36.27 13.19 -36.19
CA GLN A 770 36.78 14.56 -36.04
C GLN A 770 35.63 15.55 -35.87
N PHE A 771 35.23 15.79 -34.62
CA PHE A 771 34.20 16.79 -34.32
C PHE A 771 34.75 18.23 -34.36
N PRO A 772 33.96 19.21 -34.84
CA PRO A 772 34.36 20.61 -34.82
C PRO A 772 34.64 21.10 -33.38
N GLN A 773 35.75 21.82 -33.18
CA GLN A 773 36.12 22.35 -31.85
C GLN A 773 35.04 23.24 -31.21
N ALA A 774 34.24 23.93 -32.02
CA ALA A 774 33.09 24.70 -31.53
C ALA A 774 32.02 23.82 -30.84
N ARG A 775 31.88 22.56 -31.24
CA ARG A 775 30.93 21.60 -30.66
C ARG A 775 31.44 20.94 -29.37
N LEU A 776 32.74 21.05 -29.08
CA LEU A 776 33.37 20.56 -27.85
C LEU A 776 33.55 21.68 -26.80
N ARG A 777 32.98 22.86 -27.05
CA ARG A 777 32.94 24.00 -26.13
C ARG A 777 31.50 24.27 -25.69
N THR A 778 31.34 25.04 -24.62
CA THR A 778 30.03 25.43 -24.12
C THR A 778 29.97 26.94 -23.91
N ASP A 779 28.83 27.53 -24.31
CA ASP A 779 28.46 28.90 -24.00
C ASP A 779 27.45 28.97 -22.82
N VAL A 780 27.13 27.81 -22.23
CA VAL A 780 26.23 27.71 -21.08
C VAL A 780 26.98 28.17 -19.83
N ALA A 781 26.44 29.18 -19.16
CA ALA A 781 27.03 29.73 -17.93
C ALA A 781 27.27 28.64 -16.88
N GLY A 782 28.46 28.65 -16.28
CA GLY A 782 28.85 27.68 -15.24
C GLY A 782 29.28 26.30 -15.73
N GLN A 783 29.16 25.99 -17.03
CA GLN A 783 29.49 24.66 -17.57
C GLN A 783 30.95 24.49 -18.01
N TYR A 784 31.70 25.58 -18.14
CA TYR A 784 33.11 25.52 -18.55
C TYR A 784 33.96 24.61 -17.63
N ILE A 785 33.68 24.59 -16.33
CA ILE A 785 34.41 23.76 -15.37
C ILE A 785 34.19 22.26 -15.61
N TRP A 786 32.98 21.84 -15.97
CA TRP A 786 32.66 20.43 -16.28
C TRP A 786 33.24 19.98 -17.62
N VAL A 787 33.32 20.88 -18.59
CA VAL A 787 34.04 20.65 -19.85
C VAL A 787 35.53 20.45 -19.61
N ARG A 788 36.13 21.23 -18.69
CA ARG A 788 37.51 21.01 -18.25
C ARG A 788 37.69 19.66 -17.57
N VAL A 789 36.80 19.27 -16.65
CA VAL A 789 36.84 17.96 -15.98
C VAL A 789 36.84 16.82 -17.00
N ALA A 790 35.90 16.83 -17.96
CA ALA A 790 35.85 15.82 -19.01
C ALA A 790 37.13 15.80 -19.88
N GLY A 791 37.70 16.97 -20.16
CA GLY A 791 38.97 17.10 -20.88
C GLY A 791 40.16 16.51 -20.12
N GLU A 792 40.25 16.74 -18.81
CA GLU A 792 41.32 16.17 -17.97
C GLU A 792 41.22 14.65 -17.87
N ILE A 793 40.00 14.10 -17.73
CA ILE A 793 39.77 12.65 -17.76
C ILE A 793 40.26 12.08 -19.09
N ARG A 794 39.82 12.64 -20.23
CA ARG A 794 40.26 12.20 -21.56
C ARG A 794 41.78 12.27 -21.75
N ARG A 795 42.43 13.34 -21.25
CA ARG A 795 43.89 13.50 -21.29
C ARG A 795 44.61 12.39 -20.49
N ILE A 796 44.14 12.12 -19.26
CA ILE A 796 44.71 11.06 -18.42
C ILE A 796 44.54 9.69 -19.10
N GLU A 797 43.38 9.44 -19.69
CA GLU A 797 43.09 8.20 -20.41
C GLU A 797 43.92 8.02 -21.69
N ALA A 798 44.32 9.12 -22.34
CA ALA A 798 45.26 9.11 -23.47
C ALA A 798 46.71 8.85 -23.04
N GLY A 799 47.00 8.76 -21.74
CA GLY A 799 48.34 8.53 -21.19
C GLY A 799 49.23 9.77 -21.14
N GLU A 800 48.67 10.96 -21.34
CA GLU A 800 49.41 12.23 -21.33
C GLU A 800 49.65 12.72 -19.89
N VAL A 801 50.64 12.14 -19.19
CA VAL A 801 50.91 12.41 -17.76
C VAL A 801 52.17 13.28 -17.54
N SER A 802 52.08 14.26 -16.62
CA SER A 802 53.21 15.08 -16.16
C SER A 802 52.97 15.68 -14.77
N HIS A 803 54.03 16.05 -14.05
CA HIS A 803 53.93 16.73 -12.74
C HIS A 803 53.21 18.09 -12.80
N GLU A 804 53.27 18.79 -13.94
CA GLU A 804 52.51 20.03 -14.14
C GLU A 804 51.02 19.72 -14.32
N ALA A 805 50.69 18.73 -15.15
CA ALA A 805 49.31 18.33 -15.38
C ALA A 805 48.64 17.79 -14.10
N TYR A 806 49.35 17.01 -13.28
CA TYR A 806 48.86 16.57 -11.96
C TYR A 806 48.47 17.75 -11.06
N ARG A 807 49.32 18.78 -10.97
CA ARG A 807 49.05 19.98 -10.15
C ARG A 807 47.88 20.80 -10.69
N GLN A 808 47.72 20.87 -12.01
CA GLN A 808 46.56 21.55 -12.63
C GLN A 808 45.25 20.82 -12.34
N THR A 809 45.26 19.48 -12.41
CA THR A 809 44.11 18.64 -12.03
C THR A 809 43.79 18.78 -10.54
N ALA A 810 44.79 18.78 -9.66
CA ALA A 810 44.59 18.93 -8.22
C ALA A 810 43.90 20.27 -7.87
N ARG A 811 44.33 21.38 -8.49
CA ARG A 811 43.65 22.69 -8.33
C ARG A 811 42.21 22.67 -8.82
N LEU A 812 41.94 22.02 -9.95
CA LEU A 812 40.57 21.87 -10.46
C LEU A 812 39.68 21.07 -9.48
N LEU A 813 40.23 20.03 -8.83
CA LEU A 813 39.53 19.26 -7.81
C LEU A 813 39.27 20.11 -6.55
N GLU A 814 40.23 20.94 -6.12
CA GLU A 814 40.07 21.90 -5.02
C GLU A 814 38.98 22.92 -5.32
N ASP A 815 38.99 23.54 -6.51
CA ASP A 815 37.99 24.52 -6.95
C ASP A 815 36.55 23.95 -6.93
N ILE A 816 36.37 22.68 -7.26
CA ILE A 816 35.06 22.01 -7.24
C ILE A 816 34.63 21.64 -5.82
N ALA A 817 35.58 21.23 -4.97
CA ALA A 817 35.33 20.80 -3.60
C ALA A 817 35.17 21.98 -2.61
N GLU A 818 35.49 23.21 -3.04
CA GLU A 818 35.38 24.43 -2.24
C GLU A 818 33.97 24.60 -1.63
N ASP A 819 33.95 25.10 -0.39
CA ASP A 819 32.72 25.30 0.40
C ASP A 819 31.82 24.06 0.43
N ASP A 820 32.41 22.87 0.63
CA ASP A 820 31.70 21.59 0.71
C ASP A 820 30.86 21.30 -0.56
N PHE A 821 31.51 21.42 -1.73
CA PHE A 821 30.89 21.20 -3.05
C PHE A 821 29.72 22.13 -3.37
N SER A 822 29.71 23.35 -2.82
CA SER A 822 28.64 24.34 -3.04
C SER A 822 28.37 24.69 -4.52
N LEU A 823 29.35 24.42 -5.41
CA LEU A 823 29.19 24.54 -6.86
C LEU A 823 28.08 23.64 -7.40
N LEU A 824 27.96 22.40 -6.91
CA LEU A 824 27.01 21.42 -7.42
C LEU A 824 25.56 21.82 -7.18
N SER A 825 25.27 22.57 -6.11
CA SER A 825 23.93 23.11 -5.88
C SER A 825 23.57 24.28 -6.80
N ARG A 826 24.56 24.94 -7.42
CA ARG A 826 24.38 26.16 -8.22
C ARG A 826 24.57 25.94 -9.72
N SER A 827 25.47 25.04 -10.10
CA SER A 827 25.80 24.74 -11.50
C SER A 827 26.30 23.29 -11.64
N PRO A 828 25.43 22.29 -11.42
CA PRO A 828 25.77 20.90 -11.71
C PRO A 828 26.05 20.68 -13.20
N PRO A 829 26.70 19.57 -13.60
CA PRO A 829 26.93 19.26 -15.01
C PRO A 829 25.61 19.14 -15.79
N LEU A 830 25.55 19.84 -16.92
CA LEU A 830 24.53 19.70 -17.97
C LEU A 830 24.90 18.50 -18.84
N LEU A 831 24.06 17.47 -18.81
CA LEU A 831 24.32 16.21 -19.50
C LEU A 831 23.81 16.23 -20.94
N TYR A 832 22.59 16.72 -21.13
CA TYR A 832 21.90 16.83 -22.43
C TYR A 832 20.68 17.76 -22.29
N HIS A 833 19.97 18.00 -23.39
CA HIS A 833 18.68 18.66 -23.42
C HIS A 833 17.74 17.92 -24.38
N ASN A 834 16.44 18.15 -24.30
CA ASN A 834 15.52 17.63 -25.33
C ASN A 834 15.66 18.43 -26.64
N ASP A 835 15.03 17.99 -27.74
CA ASP A 835 15.08 18.75 -28.99
C ASP A 835 14.54 20.18 -28.79
N LEU A 836 15.40 21.19 -28.96
CA LEU A 836 15.06 22.59 -28.67
C LEU A 836 14.08 23.21 -29.68
N SER A 837 13.78 22.50 -30.76
CA SER A 837 12.74 22.84 -31.72
C SER A 837 11.35 22.28 -31.36
N ALA A 838 11.26 21.45 -30.31
CA ALA A 838 10.01 20.96 -29.75
C ALA A 838 9.20 22.06 -29.03
N THR A 839 7.96 21.75 -28.63
CA THR A 839 7.06 22.75 -28.00
C THR A 839 7.46 23.09 -26.57
N VAL A 840 8.11 22.17 -25.87
CA VAL A 840 8.66 22.34 -24.52
C VAL A 840 10.17 22.21 -24.57
N ARG A 841 10.88 23.10 -23.85
CA ARG A 841 12.33 23.02 -23.68
C ARG A 841 12.69 22.48 -22.31
N ARG A 842 13.65 21.55 -22.25
CA ARG A 842 14.16 20.92 -21.04
C ARG A 842 15.67 20.73 -21.13
N PHE A 843 16.35 21.14 -20.07
CA PHE A 843 17.79 20.96 -19.88
C PHE A 843 18.02 20.03 -18.70
N TYR A 844 18.86 19.02 -18.87
CA TYR A 844 19.01 17.92 -17.92
C TYR A 844 20.35 17.95 -17.19
N TRP A 845 20.27 18.00 -15.87
CA TRP A 845 21.39 18.24 -14.97
C TRP A 845 21.48 17.13 -13.92
N SER A 846 22.67 16.92 -13.36
CA SER A 846 22.82 15.99 -12.23
C SER A 846 23.93 16.42 -11.28
N GLN A 847 23.56 16.64 -10.01
CA GLN A 847 24.53 16.85 -8.94
C GLN A 847 25.34 15.57 -8.69
N ASP A 848 24.66 14.42 -8.71
CA ASP A 848 25.26 13.11 -8.49
C ASP A 848 26.35 12.81 -9.52
N ILE A 849 26.11 13.05 -10.81
CA ILE A 849 27.16 12.89 -11.83
C ILE A 849 28.33 13.86 -11.59
N GLY A 850 28.07 15.04 -11.05
CA GLY A 850 29.13 15.96 -10.65
C GLY A 850 30.05 15.38 -9.57
N TYR A 851 29.49 14.75 -8.53
CA TYR A 851 30.27 14.03 -7.53
C TYR A 851 31.00 12.82 -8.13
N ALA A 852 30.35 12.05 -9.00
CA ALA A 852 30.96 10.89 -9.66
C ALA A 852 32.11 11.27 -10.59
N LEU A 853 31.98 12.36 -11.35
CA LEU A 853 33.04 12.91 -12.20
C LEU A 853 34.23 13.40 -11.38
N TRP A 854 33.94 14.07 -10.24
CA TRP A 854 34.98 14.50 -9.32
C TRP A 854 35.76 13.30 -8.75
N LEU A 855 35.06 12.25 -8.31
CA LEU A 855 35.67 11.02 -7.80
C LEU A 855 36.51 10.32 -8.87
N ARG A 856 35.97 10.21 -10.10
CA ARG A 856 36.70 9.63 -11.22
C ARG A 856 38.00 10.37 -11.46
N LEU A 857 37.93 11.69 -11.60
CA LEU A 857 39.10 12.53 -11.84
C LEU A 857 40.11 12.46 -10.69
N TYR A 858 39.66 12.48 -9.43
CA TYR A 858 40.52 12.36 -8.25
C TYR A 858 41.31 11.06 -8.23
N PHE A 859 40.63 9.91 -8.32
CA PHE A 859 41.32 8.62 -8.26
C PHE A 859 42.17 8.33 -9.49
N GLU A 860 41.77 8.78 -10.68
CA GLU A 860 42.61 8.69 -11.87
C GLU A 860 43.88 9.56 -11.71
N ASN A 861 43.75 10.79 -11.20
CA ASN A 861 44.89 11.67 -10.94
C ASN A 861 45.86 11.09 -9.91
N GLU A 862 45.36 10.51 -8.81
CA GLU A 862 46.20 9.84 -7.81
C GLU A 862 46.91 8.59 -8.36
N ARG A 863 46.26 7.83 -9.25
CA ARG A 863 46.90 6.73 -9.99
C ARG A 863 48.04 7.25 -10.87
N THR A 864 47.89 8.41 -11.52
CA THR A 864 48.97 9.00 -12.34
C THR A 864 50.16 9.44 -11.50
N LEU A 865 49.95 9.99 -10.30
CA LEU A 865 51.03 10.36 -9.38
C LEU A 865 51.92 9.15 -9.03
N SER A 866 51.29 8.00 -8.80
CA SER A 866 51.98 6.74 -8.52
C SER A 866 52.82 6.21 -9.69
N ALA A 867 52.53 6.65 -10.93
CA ALA A 867 53.22 6.23 -12.15
C ALA A 867 54.35 7.20 -12.58
N LEU A 868 54.42 8.41 -12.01
CA LEU A 868 55.44 9.40 -12.36
C LEU A 868 56.78 9.10 -11.64
N PRO A 869 57.94 9.21 -12.33
CA PRO A 869 59.24 9.10 -11.67
C PRO A 869 59.43 10.23 -10.65
N CYS A 870 60.01 9.91 -9.48
CA CYS A 870 60.31 10.92 -8.45
C CYS A 870 61.25 11.98 -9.06
N ASP A 871 60.84 13.25 -8.96
CA ASP A 871 61.59 14.37 -9.51
C ASP A 871 62.93 14.51 -8.75
N SER A 872 64.05 14.48 -9.45
CA SER A 872 65.39 14.58 -8.85
C SER A 872 65.81 16.03 -8.53
N ALA A 873 64.90 17.00 -8.72
CA ALA A 873 65.15 18.42 -8.57
C ALA A 873 64.10 19.09 -7.68
N GLY A 874 64.17 18.87 -6.38
CA GLY A 874 63.36 19.60 -5.40
C GLY A 874 63.50 19.03 -4.00
N ALA A 875 64.25 19.73 -3.14
CA ALA A 875 64.46 19.32 -1.76
C ALA A 875 63.11 19.24 -1.00
N GLY A 876 62.75 18.03 -0.56
CA GLY A 876 61.71 17.79 0.45
C GLY A 876 60.36 17.29 -0.07
N GLY A 877 60.31 16.22 -0.88
CA GLY A 877 59.05 15.56 -1.28
C GLY A 877 58.97 14.12 -0.78
N LYS A 878 57.97 13.81 0.06
CA LYS A 878 57.62 12.43 0.44
C LYS A 878 57.14 11.68 -0.80
N CYS A 879 57.95 10.79 -1.36
CA CYS A 879 57.48 9.82 -2.36
C CYS A 879 56.53 8.81 -1.68
N GLY A 880 55.42 8.47 -2.34
CA GLY A 880 54.37 7.58 -1.83
C GLY A 880 54.93 6.26 -1.30
N GLY A 881 54.65 5.97 -0.03
CA GLY A 881 54.94 4.69 0.59
C GLY A 881 53.94 3.64 0.13
N LYS A 882 54.44 2.41 -0.03
CA LYS A 882 53.61 1.20 -0.02
C LYS A 882 52.68 1.15 1.18
#